data_AF-A0A2E7E5N0-F1
#
_entry.id   AF-A0A2E7E5N0-F1
#
_cell.length_a   1.000
_cell.length_b   1.000
_cell.length_c   1.000
_cell.angle_alpha   90.00
_cell.angle_beta   90.00
_cell.angle_gamma   90.00
#
_symmetry.space_group_name_H-M   'P 1'
#
loop_
_entity.id
_entity.type
_entity.pdbx_description
1 polymer ?
#
loop_
_entity_poly.entity_id
_entity_poly.type
_entity_poly.pdbx_seq_one_letter_code
_entity_poly.pdbx_strand_id
1 'polypeptide(L)'
;MHLFFNPLAGNRRDGNAHRLKNGVEIAVITRVKGVVNVERLLGHLAPPGERNQTMGGVWGRQSLKSGLPNLAAIEKKHGWILRETSPRLRQFHSCGTLKQGCSTMKRTIETITNGVRVIVQEYLNSTLLNELVKLEKQQGELHNQRIVLEFEAAPWPQAILDRLGYSAHPDQPGHFSKQVHYQRSVRFSLTEKCNYHCFFCHEEGMDMQTRRQPSSDAQLFRVLDQLAELDYQDFTFTGGEPLLNPSRLFACMDYMQKIGYCPDITIVTNGVAITDTLLNKLTHYPNRLRFNISLHSVDSIAYANIVQNMAKPQQPLRQEFDKVQANLHRLRQLGLPFKLNVVLLKDLNTSDSALSALFDFALEVGATSIKFLELMLTPDLGKLYPYFYRLQAIHDRFSSSLTLIDNNYRRSEYQYRDTNLRVELQQCTCSRGCNTCAVNRATNFTAELKAFPCFLKPENNHDLTQVDLKTALAEGDQMIEQMSQHYGDHSPIIIHPSYSAELETFYYYEISAANLRWLEQQWQLSRHLRRTRQFEEHYHSISAGIPTEHDISVHKTSLNSYDHSHLDIQQIIQTNPDQPGAFTTRFLHQGESGHSPKATTELTLNWQIQYYEIPKAKNPQQTRPKTLTISTNLESGIHLLRSNHPLEPSFEQLPVSLQPLTRPAFEWVRYRQRIL
;
A
#
# COMPACT_ATOMS: atom_id res chain seq x y z
N MET A 1 27.18 9.59 -53.49
CA MET A 1 28.41 8.85 -53.87
C MET A 1 28.59 7.74 -52.84
N HIS A 2 28.07 6.53 -53.03
CA HIS A 2 28.70 5.42 -53.80
C HIS A 2 30.19 5.28 -53.43
N LEU A 3 30.73 4.18 -52.87
CA LEU A 3 30.55 2.73 -53.12
C LEU A 3 31.19 1.92 -51.95
N PHE A 4 30.54 0.86 -51.45
CA PHE A 4 30.89 -0.59 -51.57
C PHE A 4 32.25 -1.08 -51.02
N PHE A 5 32.26 -2.08 -50.11
CA PHE A 5 32.47 -3.52 -50.38
C PHE A 5 32.52 -4.38 -49.08
N ASN A 6 31.79 -5.50 -49.08
CA ASN A 6 32.01 -6.74 -48.29
C ASN A 6 33.15 -7.56 -48.99
N PRO A 7 33.66 -8.75 -48.57
CA PRO A 7 33.29 -9.67 -47.47
C PRO A 7 34.49 -10.44 -46.80
N LEU A 8 34.15 -11.46 -45.98
CA LEU A 8 34.87 -12.73 -45.68
C LEU A 8 35.68 -12.90 -44.38
N ALA A 9 35.15 -13.84 -43.56
CA ALA A 9 35.77 -15.02 -42.95
C ALA A 9 37.09 -14.91 -42.15
N GLY A 10 37.07 -15.40 -40.90
CA GLY A 10 38.29 -15.75 -40.18
C GLY A 10 38.07 -16.14 -38.72
N ASN A 11 38.38 -17.38 -38.40
CA ASN A 11 38.21 -18.04 -37.11
C ASN A 11 39.32 -17.69 -36.09
N ARG A 12 39.01 -17.86 -34.80
CA ARG A 12 39.90 -18.14 -33.63
C ARG A 12 40.61 -17.00 -32.85
N ARG A 13 40.17 -16.90 -31.59
CA ARG A 13 40.87 -16.93 -30.27
C ARG A 13 42.16 -16.13 -30.00
N ASP A 14 42.08 -15.49 -28.82
CA ASP A 14 43.10 -15.09 -27.84
C ASP A 14 43.94 -13.81 -28.09
N GLY A 15 43.91 -12.90 -27.10
CA GLY A 15 44.91 -11.83 -26.94
C GLY A 15 44.42 -10.53 -26.28
N ASN A 16 44.80 -10.33 -25.02
CA ASN A 16 44.72 -9.07 -24.27
C ASN A 16 45.36 -7.86 -25.00
N ALA A 17 44.77 -6.66 -24.90
CA ALA A 17 45.49 -5.40 -24.60
C ALA A 17 44.59 -4.15 -24.48
N HIS A 18 44.58 -3.58 -23.28
CA HIS A 18 44.77 -2.16 -22.94
C HIS A 18 43.85 -1.01 -23.43
N ARG A 19 43.33 -0.34 -22.38
CA ARG A 19 43.31 1.12 -22.10
C ARG A 19 42.37 2.00 -22.93
N LEU A 20 41.34 2.48 -22.23
CA LEU A 20 41.08 3.93 -22.17
C LEU A 20 41.24 4.39 -20.71
N LYS A 21 42.26 5.22 -20.50
CA LYS A 21 42.48 6.06 -19.30
C LYS A 21 42.05 7.48 -19.65
N ASN A 22 41.66 8.23 -18.62
CA ASN A 22 41.22 9.64 -18.55
C ASN A 22 39.69 9.74 -18.54
N GLY A 23 38.97 10.11 -17.48
CA GLY A 23 39.35 10.66 -16.17
C GLY A 23 38.35 11.75 -15.80
N VAL A 24 37.46 11.49 -14.84
CA VAL A 24 36.83 12.50 -13.97
C VAL A 24 36.59 11.85 -12.60
N GLU A 25 37.31 12.33 -11.59
CA GLU A 25 37.05 12.13 -10.16
C GLU A 25 35.98 13.12 -9.71
N ILE A 26 34.97 12.67 -8.94
CA ILE A 26 34.26 13.51 -7.95
C ILE A 26 33.96 12.70 -6.67
N ALA A 27 34.31 13.34 -5.55
CA ALA A 27 34.31 12.99 -4.11
C ALA A 27 32.89 12.93 -3.44
N VAL A 28 32.59 12.50 -2.20
CA VAL A 28 33.21 11.86 -0.99
C VAL A 28 32.07 11.65 0.07
N ILE A 29 32.28 10.80 1.11
CA ILE A 29 31.93 10.88 2.57
C ILE A 29 31.54 9.47 3.09
N THR A 30 32.05 8.85 4.17
CA THR A 30 33.13 9.13 5.17
C THR A 30 33.58 7.80 5.80
N ARG A 31 34.85 7.70 6.19
CA ARG A 31 35.31 6.84 7.29
C ARG A 31 36.13 7.71 8.23
N VAL A 32 35.58 8.06 9.39
CA VAL A 32 36.39 8.46 10.55
C VAL A 32 36.26 7.32 11.55
N LYS A 33 37.29 6.46 11.61
CA LYS A 33 37.44 5.49 12.69
C LYS A 33 37.76 6.24 13.98
N GLY A 34 37.17 5.79 15.07
CA GLY A 34 37.24 6.41 16.38
C GLY A 34 38.65 6.58 16.93
N VAL A 35 38.75 7.48 17.90
CA VAL A 35 39.84 7.51 18.87
C VAL A 35 39.71 6.26 19.73
N VAL A 36 40.60 5.29 19.53
CA VAL A 36 40.93 4.28 20.54
C VAL A 36 42.01 4.91 21.41
N ASN A 37 41.72 5.07 22.69
CA ASN A 37 42.74 5.33 23.70
C ASN A 37 43.19 3.97 24.24
N VAL A 38 44.48 3.64 24.11
CA VAL A 38 45.08 2.47 24.76
C VAL A 38 46.12 2.96 25.77
N GLU A 39 45.76 2.84 27.04
CA GLU A 39 46.57 2.69 28.27
C GLU A 39 45.53 2.79 29.42
N ARG A 40 45.44 1.95 30.46
CA ARG A 40 46.36 1.02 31.11
C ARG A 40 45.55 0.13 32.08
N LEU A 41 46.11 -1.04 32.37
CA LEU A 41 45.73 -2.05 33.36
C LEU A 41 45.54 -1.54 34.81
N LEU A 42 44.67 -2.27 35.56
CA LEU A 42 44.60 -2.49 37.02
C LEU A 42 44.01 -1.38 37.93
N GLY A 43 43.13 -1.82 38.83
CA GLY A 43 42.97 -1.21 40.16
C GLY A 43 41.54 -0.93 40.62
N HIS A 44 40.86 -1.94 41.19
CA HIS A 44 39.92 -1.68 42.28
C HIS A 44 40.66 -0.91 43.40
N LEU A 45 40.03 0.13 43.97
CA LEU A 45 39.97 0.45 45.42
C LEU A 45 39.42 1.88 45.68
N ALA A 46 38.18 1.93 46.20
CA ALA A 46 37.71 2.79 47.31
C ALA A 46 37.60 4.36 47.14
N PRO A 47 36.96 5.12 48.07
CA PRO A 47 35.58 5.62 47.91
C PRO A 47 35.41 7.14 48.28
N PRO A 48 34.33 7.65 48.93
CA PRO A 48 33.42 8.69 48.41
C PRO A 48 33.49 10.08 49.10
N GLY A 49 32.79 11.08 48.53
CA GLY A 49 32.53 12.40 49.13
C GLY A 49 32.61 13.52 48.08
N GLU A 50 32.00 14.69 48.17
CA GLU A 50 30.97 15.27 49.04
C GLU A 50 30.49 16.55 48.29
N ARG A 51 29.23 16.95 48.52
CA ARG A 51 28.72 18.34 48.61
C ARG A 51 28.54 19.26 47.37
N ASN A 52 27.29 19.72 47.26
CA ASN A 52 26.81 21.13 47.17
C ASN A 52 27.01 21.92 45.86
N GLN A 53 25.91 22.30 45.17
CA GLN A 53 25.08 23.51 45.33
C GLN A 53 25.56 24.72 44.49
N THR A 54 24.71 25.09 43.51
CA THR A 54 24.24 26.44 43.11
C THR A 54 25.20 27.59 42.74
N MET A 55 24.64 28.44 41.85
CA MET A 55 25.04 29.79 41.40
C MET A 55 26.05 29.80 40.23
N GLY A 56 25.84 30.43 39.08
CA GLY A 56 25.05 31.62 38.74
C GLY A 56 25.99 32.85 38.67
N GLY A 57 26.35 33.34 37.47
CA GLY A 57 27.08 34.62 37.36
C GLY A 57 27.99 34.85 36.14
N VAL A 58 27.40 35.38 35.07
CA VAL A 58 27.79 36.46 34.13
C VAL A 58 29.26 36.96 33.93
N TRP A 59 29.54 37.31 32.65
CA TRP A 59 30.44 38.35 32.05
C TRP A 59 31.79 37.92 31.42
N GLY A 60 32.03 38.40 30.19
CA GLY A 60 33.38 38.76 29.70
C GLY A 60 33.70 38.47 28.22
N ARG A 61 33.59 39.48 27.34
CA ARG A 61 34.27 39.53 26.03
C ARG A 61 35.74 39.92 26.22
N GLN A 62 36.67 39.31 25.48
CA GLN A 62 37.90 39.99 25.03
C GLN A 62 38.52 39.32 23.79
N SER A 63 39.12 40.18 22.96
CA SER A 63 39.69 40.02 21.62
C SER A 63 41.04 39.30 21.55
N LEU A 64 41.43 38.81 20.37
CA LEU A 64 42.79 38.99 19.79
C LEU A 64 42.87 38.65 18.29
N LYS A 65 43.81 39.31 17.61
CA LYS A 65 43.98 39.55 16.15
C LYS A 65 45.00 38.62 15.48
N SER A 66 45.05 38.73 14.13
CA SER A 66 46.16 38.51 13.17
C SER A 66 46.30 37.09 12.57
N GLY A 67 46.50 36.87 11.26
CA GLY A 67 46.69 37.72 10.08
C GLY A 67 46.70 36.86 8.78
N LEU A 68 46.50 37.49 7.61
CA LEU A 68 46.49 36.87 6.27
C LEU A 68 47.25 37.78 5.27
N PRO A 69 47.83 37.21 4.20
CA PRO A 69 48.01 37.94 2.94
C PRO A 69 47.25 37.30 1.75
N ASN A 70 46.27 38.07 1.29
CA ASN A 70 45.91 38.50 -0.08
C ASN A 70 46.10 37.55 -1.30
N LEU A 71 44.98 37.04 -1.84
CA LEU A 71 44.81 36.30 -3.10
C LEU A 71 44.07 37.15 -4.15
N ALA A 72 44.71 38.20 -4.67
CA ALA A 72 44.09 39.10 -5.65
C ALA A 72 44.86 39.20 -6.98
N ALA A 73 45.69 38.22 -7.36
CA ALA A 73 46.61 38.39 -8.47
C ALA A 73 46.51 37.40 -9.65
N ILE A 74 45.60 36.42 -9.69
CA ILE A 74 45.57 35.45 -10.81
C ILE A 74 44.14 35.04 -11.19
N GLU A 75 43.35 35.98 -11.73
CA GLU A 75 42.15 35.68 -12.53
C GLU A 75 42.12 36.62 -13.74
N LYS A 76 42.70 36.20 -14.89
CA LYS A 76 42.39 36.77 -16.21
C LYS A 76 42.94 35.92 -17.37
N LYS A 77 42.14 35.00 -17.91
CA LYS A 77 41.85 34.81 -19.35
C LYS A 77 41.06 33.50 -19.55
N HIS A 78 39.94 33.58 -20.28
CA HIS A 78 38.98 32.53 -20.64
C HIS A 78 37.88 32.28 -19.61
N GLY A 79 36.78 33.03 -19.79
CA GLY A 79 35.61 33.00 -18.91
C GLY A 79 34.68 31.83 -19.21
N TRP A 80 34.30 31.13 -18.14
CA TRP A 80 32.91 30.86 -17.71
C TRP A 80 32.90 31.02 -16.19
N ILE A 81 31.92 31.76 -15.67
CA ILE A 81 31.82 32.16 -14.26
C ILE A 81 30.79 31.26 -13.57
N LEU A 82 31.23 30.52 -12.56
CA LEU A 82 30.40 30.07 -11.46
C LEU A 82 31.18 30.32 -10.18
N ARG A 83 30.85 31.43 -9.50
CA ARG A 83 31.21 31.64 -8.10
C ARG A 83 29.97 32.00 -7.30
N GLU A 84 29.82 31.21 -6.24
CA GLU A 84 28.96 31.40 -5.08
C GLU A 84 29.08 32.79 -4.46
N THR A 85 27.98 33.27 -3.90
CA THR A 85 27.87 34.09 -2.67
C THR A 85 26.40 34.02 -2.23
N SER A 86 25.98 33.93 -0.97
CA SER A 86 26.67 34.03 0.32
C SER A 86 25.73 33.50 1.44
N PRO A 87 26.26 33.30 2.66
CA PRO A 87 25.51 32.95 3.85
C PRO A 87 24.89 34.20 4.50
N ARG A 88 23.58 34.14 4.80
CA ARG A 88 22.95 35.01 5.81
C ARG A 88 22.03 34.20 6.71
N LEU A 89 22.63 33.72 7.81
CA LEU A 89 21.95 33.49 9.08
C LEU A 89 21.16 34.75 9.46
N ARG A 90 19.82 34.67 9.42
CA ARG A 90 18.96 35.47 10.29
C ARG A 90 18.50 34.57 11.42
N GLN A 91 18.59 35.13 12.63
CA GLN A 91 18.12 34.58 13.89
C GLN A 91 16.72 33.96 13.74
N PHE A 92 16.57 32.70 14.13
CA PHE A 92 15.31 32.20 14.66
C PHE A 92 15.56 31.65 16.07
N HIS A 93 14.66 32.09 16.95
CA HIS A 93 14.66 31.88 18.38
C HIS A 93 14.76 30.40 18.76
N SER A 94 15.45 30.17 19.88
CA SER A 94 15.41 28.94 20.65
C SER A 94 13.97 28.47 20.88
N CYS A 95 13.59 27.35 20.25
CA CYS A 95 12.55 26.49 20.79
C CYS A 95 13.26 25.34 21.52
N GLY A 96 13.33 25.46 22.84
CA GLY A 96 13.77 24.39 23.71
C GLY A 96 12.73 23.27 23.72
N THR A 97 13.13 22.08 23.29
CA THR A 97 12.91 20.79 23.94
C THR A 97 13.38 19.71 22.98
N LEU A 98 14.46 19.03 23.36
CA LEU A 98 14.86 17.76 22.76
C LEU A 98 13.71 16.75 22.95
N LYS A 99 13.03 16.39 21.87
CA LYS A 99 12.29 15.12 21.78
C LYS A 99 13.05 14.17 20.86
N GLN A 100 13.22 12.94 21.34
CA GLN A 100 13.85 11.81 20.67
C GLN A 100 13.35 11.64 19.22
N GLY A 101 14.25 11.27 18.31
CA GLY A 101 13.91 10.76 16.99
C GLY A 101 14.53 11.53 15.83
N CYS A 102 15.84 11.43 15.65
CA CYS A 102 16.45 11.68 14.34
C CYS A 102 17.62 10.72 14.18
N SER A 103 17.37 9.61 13.50
CA SER A 103 18.35 8.59 13.14
C SER A 103 18.37 8.48 11.63
N THR A 104 19.35 9.13 11.01
CA THR A 104 19.60 9.14 9.58
C THR A 104 20.25 7.82 9.14
N MET A 105 19.69 7.18 8.12
CA MET A 105 20.33 6.05 7.44
C MET A 105 21.66 6.51 6.83
N LYS A 106 22.76 5.78 7.08
CA LYS A 106 24.02 6.00 6.35
C LYS A 106 24.00 5.21 5.04
N ARG A 107 24.10 5.91 3.91
CA ARG A 107 24.14 5.35 2.56
C ARG A 107 25.45 5.68 1.88
N THR A 108 25.99 4.72 1.14
CA THR A 108 26.98 4.99 0.09
C THR A 108 26.35 4.60 -1.25
N ILE A 109 26.20 5.57 -2.14
CA ILE A 109 25.60 5.38 -3.48
C ILE A 109 26.74 5.38 -4.50
N GLU A 110 26.86 4.30 -5.26
CA GLU A 110 27.79 4.19 -6.38
C GLU A 110 26.99 3.93 -7.68
N THR A 111 27.16 4.79 -8.69
CA THR A 111 26.50 4.63 -9.99
C THR A 111 27.36 3.78 -10.92
N ILE A 112 26.77 2.73 -11.50
CA ILE A 112 27.40 1.89 -12.54
C ILE A 112 26.65 2.17 -13.86
N THR A 113 27.28 2.00 -15.02
CA THR A 113 26.61 2.22 -16.31
C THR A 113 25.33 1.35 -16.40
N ASN A 114 24.17 1.98 -16.58
CA ASN A 114 22.82 1.37 -16.59
C ASN A 114 22.29 0.81 -15.25
N GLY A 115 22.85 1.20 -14.10
CA GLY A 115 22.29 0.81 -12.80
C GLY A 115 22.88 1.54 -11.59
N VAL A 116 22.17 1.51 -10.48
CA VAL A 116 22.60 2.16 -9.22
C VAL A 116 22.88 1.09 -8.19
N ARG A 117 24.10 1.04 -7.65
CA ARG A 117 24.46 0.20 -6.51
C ARG A 117 24.37 1.03 -5.23
N VAL A 118 23.61 0.54 -4.25
CA VAL A 118 23.46 1.19 -2.95
C VAL A 118 23.90 0.24 -1.86
N ILE A 119 24.89 0.67 -1.07
CA ILE A 119 25.35 -0.06 0.11
C ILE A 119 24.58 0.47 1.32
N VAL A 120 23.88 -0.44 2.01
CA VAL A 120 23.04 -0.15 3.18
C VAL A 120 23.76 -0.65 4.44
N GLN A 121 24.22 0.28 5.28
CA GLN A 121 25.03 -0.03 6.47
C GLN A 121 24.20 -0.15 7.76
N GLU A 122 23.17 0.68 7.92
CA GLU A 122 22.27 0.67 9.09
C GLU A 122 20.84 1.00 8.63
N TYR A 123 19.84 0.34 9.21
CA TYR A 123 18.44 0.64 8.94
C TYR A 123 17.56 0.46 10.19
N LEU A 124 16.52 1.30 10.30
CA LEU A 124 15.39 1.08 11.21
C LEU A 124 14.18 0.71 10.35
N ASN A 125 13.42 -0.30 10.77
CA ASN A 125 12.37 -0.92 9.94
C ASN A 125 11.37 0.10 9.33
N SER A 126 11.00 1.15 10.06
CA SER A 126 10.01 2.14 9.58
C SER A 126 10.57 3.22 8.65
N THR A 127 11.89 3.46 8.61
CA THR A 127 12.48 4.50 7.74
C THR A 127 13.01 3.94 6.43
N LEU A 128 13.38 2.65 6.40
CA LEU A 128 13.97 2.03 5.20
C LEU A 128 13.02 2.10 3.99
N LEU A 129 11.73 1.78 4.17
CA LEU A 129 10.75 1.80 3.10
C LEU A 129 10.65 3.19 2.43
N ASN A 130 10.51 4.25 3.23
CA ASN A 130 10.40 5.63 2.76
C ASN A 130 11.60 6.04 1.92
N GLU A 131 12.78 5.66 2.38
CA GLU A 131 14.03 6.03 1.75
C GLU A 131 14.28 5.26 0.44
N LEU A 132 13.87 3.99 0.39
CA LEU A 132 13.88 3.21 -0.85
C LEU A 132 12.86 3.75 -1.86
N VAL A 133 11.67 4.17 -1.43
CA VAL A 133 10.68 4.81 -2.31
C VAL A 133 11.21 6.12 -2.88
N LYS A 134 11.82 6.98 -2.06
CA LYS A 134 12.46 8.23 -2.52
C LYS A 134 13.55 7.95 -3.54
N LEU A 135 14.41 6.97 -3.25
CA LEU A 135 15.46 6.53 -4.17
C LEU A 135 14.87 6.05 -5.50
N GLU A 136 13.89 5.15 -5.47
CA GLU A 136 13.25 4.61 -6.67
C GLU A 136 12.62 5.70 -7.53
N LYS A 137 11.90 6.65 -6.92
CA LYS A 137 11.33 7.79 -7.65
C LYS A 137 12.43 8.57 -8.35
N GLN A 138 13.47 8.96 -7.61
CA GLN A 138 14.59 9.72 -8.14
C GLN A 138 15.30 8.98 -9.29
N GLN A 139 15.54 7.67 -9.15
CA GLN A 139 16.18 6.89 -10.19
C GLN A 139 15.29 6.70 -11.42
N GLY A 140 13.98 6.56 -11.22
CA GLY A 140 13.00 6.52 -12.30
C GLY A 140 12.95 7.83 -13.10
N GLU A 141 12.99 8.97 -12.41
CA GLU A 141 13.06 10.30 -13.05
C GLU A 141 14.36 10.53 -13.83
N LEU A 142 15.43 9.82 -13.47
CA LEU A 142 16.71 9.81 -14.19
C LEU A 142 16.79 8.74 -15.30
N HIS A 143 15.69 8.02 -15.56
CA HIS A 143 15.61 6.92 -16.52
C HIS A 143 16.60 5.77 -16.29
N ASN A 144 17.08 5.61 -15.05
CA ASN A 144 17.87 4.44 -14.67
C ASN A 144 16.99 3.20 -14.67
N GLN A 145 17.48 2.11 -15.27
CA GLN A 145 16.67 0.91 -15.49
C GLN A 145 16.72 -0.07 -14.32
N ARG A 146 17.75 0.00 -13.46
CA ARG A 146 17.98 -0.99 -12.42
C ARG A 146 18.55 -0.40 -11.14
N ILE A 147 18.06 -0.88 -10.00
CA ILE A 147 18.65 -0.64 -8.67
C ILE A 147 19.15 -1.97 -8.12
N VAL A 148 20.35 -1.93 -7.54
CA VAL A 148 20.97 -3.01 -6.80
C VAL A 148 21.23 -2.52 -5.37
N LEU A 149 20.72 -3.24 -4.40
CA LEU A 149 20.93 -3.00 -2.97
C LEU A 149 21.86 -4.06 -2.42
N GLU A 150 22.79 -3.65 -1.56
CA GLU A 150 23.70 -4.54 -0.87
C GLU A 150 23.64 -4.27 0.64
N PHE A 151 23.44 -5.33 1.41
CA PHE A 151 23.39 -5.30 2.87
C PHE A 151 24.64 -5.95 3.45
N GLU A 152 25.34 -5.24 4.34
CA GLU A 152 26.62 -5.70 4.92
C GLU A 152 26.48 -6.94 5.83
N ALA A 153 25.33 -7.11 6.51
CA ALA A 153 25.06 -8.26 7.38
C ALA A 153 23.55 -8.59 7.47
N ALA A 154 23.23 -9.84 7.81
CA ALA A 154 21.88 -10.35 8.06
C ALA A 154 21.44 -10.11 9.52
N PRO A 155 20.13 -10.15 9.87
CA PRO A 155 18.97 -10.48 9.01
C PRO A 155 18.66 -9.39 8.00
N TRP A 156 18.13 -9.73 6.82
CA TRP A 156 17.72 -8.74 5.81
C TRP A 156 16.24 -8.39 5.94
N PRO A 157 15.82 -7.16 5.57
CA PRO A 157 14.43 -6.71 5.69
C PRO A 157 13.54 -7.25 4.56
N GLN A 158 13.43 -8.58 4.46
CA GLN A 158 12.80 -9.27 3.33
C GLN A 158 11.37 -8.78 3.05
N ALA A 159 10.55 -8.58 4.08
CA ALA A 159 9.17 -8.08 3.90
C ALA A 159 9.11 -6.70 3.22
N ILE A 160 10.06 -5.80 3.51
CA ILE A 160 10.14 -4.48 2.86
C ILE A 160 10.60 -4.65 1.41
N LEU A 161 11.58 -5.52 1.17
CA LEU A 161 12.15 -5.79 -0.14
C LEU A 161 11.11 -6.44 -1.07
N ASP A 162 10.40 -7.46 -0.61
CA ASP A 162 9.31 -8.13 -1.33
C ASP A 162 8.18 -7.14 -1.63
N ARG A 163 7.83 -6.31 -0.65
CA ARG A 163 6.80 -5.27 -0.83
C ARG A 163 7.16 -4.30 -1.95
N LEU A 164 8.43 -3.95 -2.07
CA LEU A 164 8.94 -3.11 -3.14
C LEU A 164 9.30 -3.89 -4.42
N GLY A 165 9.18 -5.22 -4.44
CA GLY A 165 9.50 -6.05 -5.60
C GLY A 165 10.99 -6.19 -5.88
N TYR A 166 11.84 -6.12 -4.86
CA TYR A 166 13.25 -6.52 -4.99
C TYR A 166 13.38 -8.03 -4.94
N SER A 167 14.14 -8.58 -5.89
CA SER A 167 14.49 -9.99 -5.92
C SER A 167 15.88 -10.21 -5.34
N ALA A 168 16.01 -11.20 -4.45
CA ALA A 168 17.31 -11.64 -3.95
C ALA A 168 18.16 -12.21 -5.09
N HIS A 169 19.45 -11.95 -5.06
CA HIS A 169 20.39 -12.58 -5.98
C HIS A 169 20.60 -14.05 -5.58
N PRO A 170 20.47 -15.03 -6.50
CA PRO A 170 20.58 -16.45 -6.17
C PRO A 170 21.92 -16.81 -5.50
N ASP A 171 23.02 -16.25 -6.02
CA ASP A 171 24.38 -16.63 -5.62
C ASP A 171 25.09 -15.61 -4.72
N GLN A 172 24.41 -14.52 -4.33
CA GLN A 172 25.04 -13.43 -3.57
C GLN A 172 24.15 -13.04 -2.37
N PRO A 173 24.37 -13.66 -1.21
CA PRO A 173 23.72 -13.27 0.04
C PRO A 173 23.81 -11.76 0.28
N GLY A 174 22.71 -11.14 0.67
CA GLY A 174 22.65 -9.70 0.95
C GLY A 174 22.56 -8.80 -0.28
N HIS A 175 22.55 -9.37 -1.49
CA HIS A 175 22.36 -8.60 -2.73
C HIS A 175 20.93 -8.74 -3.23
N PHE A 176 20.30 -7.61 -3.50
CA PHE A 176 18.94 -7.52 -3.99
C PHE A 176 18.90 -6.62 -5.20
N SER A 177 18.05 -6.93 -6.16
CA SER A 177 17.94 -6.09 -7.35
C SER A 177 16.53 -6.02 -7.89
N LYS A 178 16.28 -4.95 -8.62
CA LYS A 178 14.99 -4.65 -9.18
C LYS A 178 15.12 -3.84 -10.46
N GLN A 179 14.25 -4.13 -11.43
CA GLN A 179 14.03 -3.26 -12.58
C GLN A 179 13.17 -2.07 -12.17
N VAL A 180 13.65 -0.86 -12.45
CA VAL A 180 12.93 0.37 -12.17
C VAL A 180 11.91 0.59 -13.28
N HIS A 181 10.66 0.28 -12.97
CA HIS A 181 9.52 0.60 -13.84
C HIS A 181 8.90 1.92 -13.37
N TYR A 182 9.43 3.02 -13.89
CA TYR A 182 8.87 4.36 -13.65
C TYR A 182 8.39 4.94 -14.97
N GLN A 183 7.07 4.94 -15.15
CA GLN A 183 6.41 5.58 -16.29
C GLN A 183 5.41 6.59 -15.77
N ARG A 184 5.59 7.85 -16.16
CA ARG A 184 4.63 8.91 -15.83
C ARG A 184 3.33 8.64 -16.57
N SER A 185 2.29 8.36 -15.80
CA SER A 185 0.96 8.07 -16.32
C SER A 185 -0.06 9.07 -15.79
N VAL A 186 -0.99 9.44 -16.66
CA VAL A 186 -2.08 10.36 -16.36
C VAL A 186 -3.42 9.65 -16.52
N ARG A 187 -4.33 9.90 -15.58
CA ARG A 187 -5.73 9.51 -15.68
C ARG A 187 -6.59 10.76 -15.78
N PHE A 188 -7.29 10.89 -16.90
CA PHE A 188 -7.97 12.09 -17.31
C PHE A 188 -9.48 11.85 -17.47
N SER A 189 -10.26 12.44 -16.57
CA SER A 189 -11.72 12.44 -16.62
C SER A 189 -12.21 13.41 -17.70
N LEU A 190 -12.89 12.93 -18.73
CA LEU A 190 -13.40 13.76 -19.83
C LEU A 190 -14.80 14.32 -19.57
N THR A 191 -15.57 13.68 -18.69
CA THR A 191 -16.92 14.10 -18.32
C THR A 191 -17.31 13.48 -16.99
N GLU A 192 -18.14 14.17 -16.23
CA GLU A 192 -18.82 13.69 -15.03
C GLU A 192 -20.06 12.82 -15.34
N LYS A 193 -20.58 12.86 -16.57
CA LYS A 193 -21.79 12.13 -16.95
C LYS A 193 -21.50 10.64 -17.08
N CYS A 194 -22.41 9.82 -16.57
CA CYS A 194 -22.42 8.38 -16.77
C CYS A 194 -23.83 7.93 -17.15
N ASN A 195 -23.92 6.95 -18.03
CA ASN A 195 -25.16 6.25 -18.35
C ASN A 195 -25.48 5.13 -17.35
N TYR A 196 -24.54 4.78 -16.46
CA TYR A 196 -24.68 3.80 -15.38
C TYR A 196 -24.68 4.43 -13.99
N HIS A 197 -25.26 3.70 -13.03
CA HIS A 197 -25.36 4.09 -11.63
C HIS A 197 -24.84 2.98 -10.72
N CYS A 198 -23.68 2.41 -11.04
CA CYS A 198 -23.15 1.25 -10.35
C CYS A 198 -23.04 1.51 -8.83
N PHE A 199 -23.60 0.63 -8.01
CA PHE A 199 -23.73 0.88 -6.57
C PHE A 199 -22.40 0.99 -5.81
N PHE A 200 -21.32 0.44 -6.38
CA PHE A 200 -19.98 0.47 -5.82
C PHE A 200 -19.12 1.61 -6.39
N CYS A 201 -19.63 2.36 -7.38
CA CYS A 201 -18.87 3.44 -8.02
C CYS A 201 -18.58 4.54 -7.01
N HIS A 202 -17.35 5.06 -7.04
CA HIS A 202 -16.92 6.16 -6.19
C HIS A 202 -16.73 7.47 -6.98
N GLU A 203 -17.13 7.54 -8.26
CA GLU A 203 -17.02 8.72 -9.13
C GLU A 203 -15.65 9.43 -9.03
N GLU A 204 -14.58 8.64 -9.05
CA GLU A 204 -13.20 9.14 -8.95
C GLU A 204 -12.88 9.85 -7.62
N GLY A 205 -13.69 9.60 -6.59
CA GLY A 205 -13.61 10.18 -5.26
C GLY A 205 -14.44 11.46 -5.10
N MET A 206 -15.02 11.97 -6.19
CA MET A 206 -15.66 13.27 -6.21
C MET A 206 -17.04 13.26 -5.55
N ASP A 207 -17.47 14.42 -5.06
CA ASP A 207 -18.83 14.59 -4.54
C ASP A 207 -19.86 14.45 -5.69
N MET A 208 -20.74 13.46 -5.56
CA MET A 208 -21.80 13.16 -6.53
C MET A 208 -22.94 14.21 -6.50
N GLN A 209 -23.01 15.04 -5.47
CA GLN A 209 -24.09 16.03 -5.30
C GLN A 209 -23.79 17.35 -6.00
N THR A 210 -22.53 17.64 -6.30
CA THR A 210 -22.13 18.87 -6.97
C THR A 210 -22.16 18.70 -8.48
N ARG A 211 -22.93 19.55 -9.17
CA ARG A 211 -22.90 19.61 -10.63
C ARG A 211 -21.59 20.24 -11.08
N ARG A 212 -20.83 19.51 -11.88
CA ARG A 212 -19.52 19.91 -12.41
C ARG A 212 -19.64 20.27 -13.88
N GLN A 213 -18.85 21.23 -14.34
CA GLN A 213 -18.84 21.66 -15.74
C GLN A 213 -17.45 21.40 -16.33
N PRO A 214 -17.34 20.66 -17.44
CA PRO A 214 -16.05 20.45 -18.07
C PRO A 214 -15.38 21.77 -18.45
N SER A 215 -14.05 21.82 -18.35
CA SER A 215 -13.28 23.00 -18.79
C SER A 215 -13.42 23.26 -20.29
N SER A 216 -12.99 24.42 -20.77
CA SER A 216 -12.84 24.65 -22.22
C SER A 216 -11.69 23.82 -22.82
N ASP A 217 -11.76 23.57 -24.13
CA ASP A 217 -10.69 22.89 -24.87
C ASP A 217 -9.38 23.69 -24.83
N ALA A 218 -9.45 25.02 -24.86
CA ALA A 218 -8.25 25.87 -24.76
C ALA A 218 -7.52 25.70 -23.43
N GLN A 219 -8.24 25.54 -22.31
CA GLN A 219 -7.63 25.24 -21.01
C GLN A 219 -7.05 23.83 -20.98
N LEU A 220 -7.76 22.86 -21.56
CA LEU A 220 -7.35 21.48 -21.66
C LEU A 220 -6.04 21.34 -22.45
N PHE A 221 -5.93 22.02 -23.59
CA PHE A 221 -4.74 22.01 -24.45
C PHE A 221 -3.50 22.54 -23.72
N ARG A 222 -3.63 23.59 -22.89
CA ARG A 222 -2.52 24.07 -22.06
C ARG A 222 -2.03 23.02 -21.05
N VAL A 223 -2.91 22.15 -20.56
CA VAL A 223 -2.50 21.04 -19.67
C VAL A 223 -1.81 19.94 -20.48
N LEU A 224 -2.27 19.66 -21.70
CA LEU A 224 -1.61 18.71 -22.61
C LEU A 224 -0.19 19.16 -22.99
N ASP A 225 0.02 20.46 -23.23
CA ASP A 225 1.36 21.03 -23.48
C ASP A 225 2.29 20.77 -22.29
N GLN A 226 1.82 21.04 -21.06
CA GLN A 226 2.60 20.80 -19.84
C GLN A 226 2.86 19.31 -19.59
N LEU A 227 1.92 18.41 -19.93
CA LEU A 227 2.12 16.97 -19.84
C LEU A 227 3.19 16.49 -20.84
N ALA A 228 3.21 17.06 -22.05
CA ALA A 228 4.23 16.79 -23.06
C ALA A 228 5.62 17.27 -22.59
N GLU A 229 5.71 18.48 -22.02
CA GLU A 229 6.96 19.03 -21.45
C GLU A 229 7.51 18.17 -20.29
N LEU A 230 6.63 17.53 -19.53
CA LEU A 230 6.99 16.66 -18.40
C LEU A 230 7.18 15.18 -18.79
N ASP A 231 7.14 14.86 -20.09
CA ASP A 231 7.34 13.53 -20.65
C ASP A 231 6.36 12.46 -20.11
N TYR A 232 5.08 12.82 -20.01
CA TYR A 232 4.04 11.81 -19.77
C TYR A 232 3.84 10.96 -21.02
N GLN A 233 3.86 9.64 -20.90
CA GLN A 233 3.80 8.74 -22.06
C GLN A 233 2.64 7.75 -22.01
N ASP A 234 1.88 7.68 -20.91
CA ASP A 234 0.73 6.78 -20.77
C ASP A 234 -0.52 7.53 -20.28
N PHE A 235 -1.53 7.59 -21.15
CA PHE A 235 -2.77 8.31 -20.92
C PHE A 235 -3.91 7.34 -20.71
N THR A 236 -4.71 7.58 -19.68
CA THR A 236 -5.97 6.88 -19.45
C THR A 236 -7.11 7.88 -19.50
N PHE A 237 -7.89 7.86 -20.58
CA PHE A 237 -9.15 8.60 -20.66
C PHE A 237 -10.27 7.83 -19.97
N THR A 238 -11.01 8.55 -19.14
CA THR A 238 -12.05 8.03 -18.23
C THR A 238 -13.12 9.10 -18.03
N GLY A 239 -14.04 8.91 -17.09
CA GLY A 239 -15.00 9.92 -16.66
C GLY A 239 -15.90 9.40 -15.54
N GLY A 240 -17.17 9.82 -15.61
CA GLY A 240 -18.25 8.85 -15.58
C GLY A 240 -18.07 7.86 -16.74
N GLU A 241 -18.68 8.13 -17.90
CA GLU A 241 -18.46 7.38 -19.15
C GLU A 241 -17.85 8.28 -20.24
N PRO A 242 -16.55 8.14 -20.58
CA PRO A 242 -15.88 9.03 -21.53
C PRO A 242 -16.50 9.03 -22.92
N LEU A 243 -17.10 7.91 -23.35
CA LEU A 243 -17.68 7.78 -24.69
C LEU A 243 -19.03 8.50 -24.83
N LEU A 244 -19.57 9.08 -23.76
CA LEU A 244 -20.68 10.05 -23.84
C LEU A 244 -20.21 11.45 -24.30
N ASN A 245 -18.90 11.69 -24.36
CA ASN A 245 -18.31 12.93 -24.87
C ASN A 245 -17.18 12.66 -25.89
N PRO A 246 -17.50 12.02 -27.04
CA PRO A 246 -16.49 11.65 -28.03
C PRO A 246 -15.82 12.87 -28.68
N SER A 247 -16.52 14.01 -28.80
CA SER A 247 -15.94 15.24 -29.35
C SER A 247 -14.76 15.74 -28.52
N ARG A 248 -14.86 15.70 -27.18
CA ARG A 248 -13.75 16.10 -26.30
C ARG A 248 -12.58 15.12 -26.36
N LEU A 249 -12.85 13.81 -26.40
CA LEU A 249 -11.81 12.80 -26.61
C LEU A 249 -11.04 13.07 -27.91
N PHE A 250 -11.78 13.32 -28.99
CA PHE A 250 -11.19 13.65 -30.28
C PHE A 250 -10.42 14.97 -30.28
N ALA A 251 -10.93 16.01 -29.62
CA ALA A 251 -10.21 17.28 -29.48
C ALA A 251 -8.84 17.08 -28.81
N CYS A 252 -8.76 16.26 -27.75
CA CYS A 252 -7.49 15.90 -27.13
C CYS A 252 -6.55 15.20 -28.11
N MET A 253 -7.04 14.15 -28.78
CA MET A 253 -6.21 13.34 -29.69
C MET A 253 -5.71 14.14 -30.89
N ASP A 254 -6.60 14.92 -31.52
CA ASP A 254 -6.28 15.77 -32.66
C ASP A 254 -5.26 16.85 -32.27
N TYR A 255 -5.40 17.45 -31.09
CA TYR A 255 -4.44 18.43 -30.57
C TYR A 255 -3.07 17.79 -30.27
N MET A 256 -3.05 16.67 -29.56
CA MET A 256 -1.84 15.90 -29.25
C MET A 256 -1.07 15.55 -30.53
N GLN A 257 -1.76 15.05 -31.56
CA GLN A 257 -1.16 14.76 -32.86
C GLN A 257 -0.62 16.02 -33.54
N LYS A 258 -1.37 17.14 -33.49
CA LYS A 258 -0.95 18.43 -34.07
C LYS A 258 0.37 18.94 -33.48
N ILE A 259 0.59 18.76 -32.18
CA ILE A 259 1.84 19.18 -31.51
C ILE A 259 2.94 18.12 -31.56
N GLY A 260 2.74 17.01 -32.28
CA GLY A 260 3.71 15.92 -32.39
C GLY A 260 3.87 15.07 -31.13
N TYR A 261 2.91 15.14 -30.20
CA TYR A 261 2.91 14.42 -28.93
C TYR A 261 1.91 13.26 -28.98
N CYS A 262 2.37 12.02 -29.10
CA CYS A 262 1.50 10.87 -29.30
C CYS A 262 1.74 9.80 -28.22
N PRO A 263 1.29 10.00 -26.97
CA PRO A 263 1.46 9.02 -25.90
C PRO A 263 0.64 7.74 -26.18
N ASP A 264 0.91 6.67 -25.43
CA ASP A 264 0.03 5.50 -25.43
C ASP A 264 -1.33 5.89 -24.79
N ILE A 265 -2.45 5.47 -25.38
CA ILE A 265 -3.80 5.79 -24.89
C ILE A 265 -4.55 4.53 -24.47
N THR A 266 -5.13 4.58 -23.26
CA THR A 266 -6.15 3.67 -22.75
C THR A 266 -7.47 4.40 -22.63
N ILE A 267 -8.56 3.83 -23.15
CA ILE A 267 -9.93 4.31 -22.91
C ILE A 267 -10.61 3.36 -21.93
N VAL A 268 -11.02 3.85 -20.77
CA VAL A 268 -11.79 3.09 -19.77
C VAL A 268 -13.27 3.37 -19.97
N THR A 269 -14.06 2.36 -20.32
CA THR A 269 -15.47 2.52 -20.71
C THR A 269 -16.31 1.32 -20.26
N ASN A 270 -17.61 1.50 -20.05
CA ASN A 270 -18.55 0.38 -19.91
C ASN A 270 -18.88 -0.32 -21.23
N GLY A 271 -18.44 0.24 -22.37
CA GLY A 271 -18.54 -0.37 -23.69
C GLY A 271 -19.88 -0.15 -24.43
N VAL A 272 -20.90 0.40 -23.78
CA VAL A 272 -22.24 0.58 -24.38
C VAL A 272 -22.25 1.63 -25.50
N ALA A 273 -21.47 2.70 -25.32
CA ALA A 273 -21.43 3.85 -26.21
C ALA A 273 -20.38 3.73 -27.34
N ILE A 274 -19.78 2.55 -27.52
CA ILE A 274 -18.92 2.28 -28.67
C ILE A 274 -19.78 2.26 -29.95
N THR A 275 -19.31 2.97 -30.98
CA THR A 275 -19.97 3.11 -32.29
C THR A 275 -18.94 2.98 -33.42
N ASP A 276 -19.39 2.61 -34.62
CA ASP A 276 -18.50 2.47 -35.78
C ASP A 276 -17.80 3.79 -36.14
N THR A 277 -18.50 4.94 -36.03
CA THR A 277 -17.91 6.27 -36.22
C THR A 277 -16.78 6.54 -35.24
N LEU A 278 -16.96 6.15 -33.97
CA LEU A 278 -15.91 6.27 -32.95
C LEU A 278 -14.71 5.42 -33.32
N LEU A 279 -14.93 4.14 -33.60
CA LEU A 279 -13.87 3.19 -33.92
C LEU A 279 -13.09 3.58 -35.17
N ASN A 280 -13.79 4.00 -36.24
CA ASN A 280 -13.18 4.47 -37.47
C ASN A 280 -12.24 5.66 -37.25
N LYS A 281 -12.56 6.59 -36.34
CA LYS A 281 -11.63 7.69 -36.02
C LYS A 281 -10.45 7.18 -35.19
N LEU A 282 -10.72 6.34 -34.19
CA LEU A 282 -9.71 5.84 -33.27
C LEU A 282 -8.65 4.95 -33.91
N THR A 283 -8.98 4.18 -34.95
CA THR A 283 -8.02 3.32 -35.68
C THR A 283 -6.93 4.10 -36.41
N HIS A 284 -7.09 5.42 -36.60
CA HIS A 284 -6.08 6.28 -37.22
C HIS A 284 -5.10 6.89 -36.20
N TYR A 285 -5.24 6.58 -34.91
CA TYR A 285 -4.31 7.06 -33.91
C TYR A 285 -2.90 6.47 -34.15
N PRO A 286 -1.83 7.30 -34.23
CA PRO A 286 -0.52 6.84 -34.70
C PRO A 286 0.24 5.96 -33.72
N ASN A 287 -0.11 5.96 -32.43
CA ASN A 287 0.55 5.16 -31.40
C ASN A 287 -0.42 4.15 -30.77
N ARG A 288 0.00 3.43 -29.73
CA ARG A 288 -0.77 2.35 -29.13
C ARG A 288 -2.07 2.87 -28.53
N LEU A 289 -3.18 2.30 -28.98
CA LEU A 289 -4.51 2.54 -28.44
C LEU A 289 -5.09 1.23 -27.92
N ARG A 290 -5.67 1.27 -26.72
CA ARG A 290 -6.31 0.10 -26.08
C ARG A 290 -7.55 0.48 -25.29
N PHE A 291 -8.39 -0.51 -25.03
CA PHE A 291 -9.60 -0.34 -24.22
C PHE A 291 -9.53 -1.13 -22.92
N ASN A 292 -10.07 -0.55 -21.85
CA ASN A 292 -10.36 -1.22 -20.60
C ASN A 292 -11.88 -1.20 -20.41
N ILE A 293 -12.52 -2.35 -20.57
CA ILE A 293 -13.97 -2.49 -20.54
C ILE A 293 -14.41 -2.87 -19.13
N SER A 294 -15.14 -1.99 -18.45
CA SER A 294 -15.77 -2.30 -17.17
C SER A 294 -16.95 -3.25 -17.38
N LEU A 295 -16.74 -4.54 -17.12
CA LEU A 295 -17.74 -5.60 -17.24
C LEU A 295 -17.66 -6.46 -15.98
N HIS A 296 -18.66 -6.36 -15.10
CA HIS A 296 -18.57 -6.94 -13.76
C HIS A 296 -19.33 -8.25 -13.61
N SER A 297 -20.13 -8.64 -14.59
CA SER A 297 -20.74 -9.97 -14.67
C SER A 297 -21.13 -10.25 -16.12
N VAL A 298 -21.22 -11.53 -16.47
CA VAL A 298 -21.82 -12.01 -17.72
C VAL A 298 -23.21 -12.62 -17.49
N ASP A 299 -23.61 -12.79 -16.22
CA ASP A 299 -24.99 -13.09 -15.88
C ASP A 299 -25.83 -11.80 -15.96
N SER A 300 -26.89 -11.82 -16.75
CA SER A 300 -27.70 -10.63 -17.04
C SER A 300 -28.37 -10.01 -15.80
N ILE A 301 -28.73 -10.84 -14.81
CA ILE A 301 -29.37 -10.39 -13.57
C ILE A 301 -28.33 -9.71 -12.68
N ALA A 302 -27.20 -10.36 -12.42
CA ALA A 302 -26.09 -9.80 -11.67
C ALA A 302 -25.54 -8.54 -12.35
N TYR A 303 -25.39 -8.54 -13.68
CA TYR A 303 -24.99 -7.36 -14.45
C TYR A 303 -25.91 -6.18 -14.18
N ALA A 304 -27.22 -6.37 -14.33
CA ALA A 304 -28.21 -5.33 -14.08
C ALA A 304 -28.16 -4.82 -12.64
N ASN A 305 -28.07 -5.72 -11.65
CA ASN A 305 -27.95 -5.36 -10.24
C ASN A 305 -26.69 -4.54 -9.93
N ILE A 306 -25.58 -4.85 -10.62
CA ILE A 306 -24.30 -4.19 -10.38
C ILE A 306 -24.28 -2.77 -10.96
N VAL A 307 -24.82 -2.56 -12.17
CA VAL A 307 -24.68 -1.27 -12.89
C VAL A 307 -25.78 -0.25 -12.60
N GLN A 308 -26.70 -0.57 -11.69
CA GLN A 308 -27.82 0.31 -11.31
C GLN A 308 -27.81 0.70 -9.83
N ASN A 309 -28.64 1.68 -9.49
CA ASN A 309 -28.85 2.07 -8.10
C ASN A 309 -29.71 1.02 -7.39
N MET A 310 -29.13 0.32 -6.42
CA MET A 310 -29.81 -0.71 -5.62
C MET A 310 -31.06 -0.19 -4.86
N ALA A 311 -31.13 1.12 -4.56
CA ALA A 311 -32.30 1.72 -3.91
C ALA A 311 -33.44 2.05 -4.90
N LYS A 312 -33.15 2.09 -6.20
CA LYS A 312 -34.10 2.38 -7.28
C LYS A 312 -33.78 1.52 -8.51
N PRO A 313 -34.00 0.19 -8.44
CA PRO A 313 -33.77 -0.70 -9.57
C PRO A 313 -34.66 -0.29 -10.75
N GLN A 314 -34.08 -0.20 -11.94
CA GLN A 314 -34.81 0.09 -13.18
C GLN A 314 -35.05 -1.21 -13.97
N GLN A 315 -35.74 -1.11 -15.11
CA GLN A 315 -36.03 -2.25 -15.97
C GLN A 315 -34.75 -3.05 -16.36
N PRO A 316 -34.88 -4.35 -16.65
CA PRO A 316 -33.73 -5.21 -16.92
C PRO A 316 -32.88 -4.72 -18.10
N LEU A 317 -31.59 -4.52 -17.84
CA LEU A 317 -30.59 -3.97 -18.78
C LEU A 317 -30.06 -5.01 -19.79
N ARG A 318 -30.84 -6.04 -20.12
CA ARG A 318 -30.42 -7.14 -20.99
C ARG A 318 -29.95 -6.65 -22.36
N GLN A 319 -30.66 -5.66 -22.93
CA GLN A 319 -30.31 -5.06 -24.21
C GLN A 319 -28.94 -4.37 -24.20
N GLU A 320 -28.49 -3.87 -23.04
CA GLU A 320 -27.20 -3.21 -22.95
C GLU A 320 -26.05 -4.22 -22.91
N PHE A 321 -26.20 -5.33 -22.20
CA PHE A 321 -25.20 -6.40 -22.21
C PHE A 321 -25.00 -6.97 -23.63
N ASP A 322 -26.10 -7.27 -24.33
CA ASP A 322 -26.06 -7.74 -25.73
C ASP A 322 -25.32 -6.73 -26.63
N LYS A 323 -25.55 -5.43 -26.41
CA LYS A 323 -24.87 -4.34 -27.13
C LYS A 323 -23.38 -4.28 -26.79
N VAL A 324 -23.00 -4.44 -25.52
CA VAL A 324 -21.60 -4.51 -25.09
C VAL A 324 -20.91 -5.69 -25.78
N GLN A 325 -21.51 -6.88 -25.76
CA GLN A 325 -20.94 -8.05 -26.42
C GLN A 325 -20.71 -7.81 -27.93
N ALA A 326 -21.70 -7.25 -28.63
CA ALA A 326 -21.56 -6.87 -30.04
C ALA A 326 -20.40 -5.88 -30.27
N ASN A 327 -20.24 -4.90 -29.38
CA ASN A 327 -19.14 -3.93 -29.43
C ASN A 327 -17.77 -4.56 -29.18
N LEU A 328 -17.66 -5.56 -28.29
CA LEU A 328 -16.41 -6.29 -28.05
C LEU A 328 -15.98 -7.09 -29.29
N HIS A 329 -16.94 -7.73 -29.97
CA HIS A 329 -16.65 -8.41 -31.24
C HIS A 329 -16.14 -7.44 -32.31
N ARG A 330 -16.67 -6.21 -32.36
CA ARG A 330 -16.18 -5.16 -33.28
C ARG A 330 -14.74 -4.74 -32.94
N LEU A 331 -14.42 -4.53 -31.66
CA LEU A 331 -13.05 -4.23 -31.23
C LEU A 331 -12.08 -5.34 -31.67
N ARG A 332 -12.46 -6.60 -31.47
CA ARG A 332 -11.69 -7.76 -31.93
C ARG A 332 -11.50 -7.78 -33.45
N GLN A 333 -12.56 -7.53 -34.22
CA GLN A 333 -12.51 -7.50 -35.69
C GLN A 333 -11.55 -6.42 -36.22
N LEU A 334 -11.48 -5.28 -35.54
CA LEU A 334 -10.56 -4.19 -35.89
C LEU A 334 -9.14 -4.38 -35.33
N GLY A 335 -8.89 -5.45 -34.58
CA GLY A 335 -7.60 -5.71 -33.93
C GLY A 335 -7.26 -4.70 -32.82
N LEU A 336 -8.26 -3.98 -32.28
CA LEU A 336 -8.06 -3.05 -31.18
C LEU A 336 -7.99 -3.84 -29.86
N PRO A 337 -6.84 -3.86 -29.17
CA PRO A 337 -6.69 -4.66 -27.97
C PRO A 337 -7.56 -4.11 -26.84
N PHE A 338 -8.22 -5.01 -26.12
CA PHE A 338 -9.02 -4.65 -24.95
C PHE A 338 -8.85 -5.63 -23.80
N LYS A 339 -9.16 -5.15 -22.61
CA LYS A 339 -9.13 -5.89 -21.34
C LYS A 339 -10.49 -5.79 -20.68
N LEU A 340 -10.91 -6.82 -19.96
CA LEU A 340 -12.11 -6.78 -19.12
C LEU A 340 -11.74 -6.44 -17.68
N ASN A 341 -12.33 -5.40 -17.11
CA ASN A 341 -12.15 -5.02 -15.72
C ASN A 341 -13.36 -5.46 -14.88
N VAL A 342 -13.12 -6.30 -13.89
CA VAL A 342 -14.11 -6.87 -12.98
C VAL A 342 -13.81 -6.38 -11.56
N VAL A 343 -14.72 -5.65 -10.93
CA VAL A 343 -14.67 -5.44 -9.47
C VAL A 343 -15.28 -6.66 -8.82
N LEU A 344 -14.55 -7.32 -7.92
CA LEU A 344 -15.04 -8.48 -7.19
C LEU A 344 -16.07 -8.03 -6.15
N LEU A 345 -17.28 -8.56 -6.28
CA LEU A 345 -18.45 -8.27 -5.47
C LEU A 345 -18.99 -9.59 -4.91
N LYS A 346 -18.83 -9.77 -3.60
CA LYS A 346 -19.29 -10.97 -2.88
C LYS A 346 -20.74 -11.28 -3.22
N ASP A 347 -21.02 -12.56 -3.46
CA ASP A 347 -22.34 -13.14 -3.75
C ASP A 347 -23.00 -12.62 -5.05
N LEU A 348 -22.37 -11.69 -5.78
CA LEU A 348 -22.85 -11.19 -7.07
C LEU A 348 -22.06 -11.74 -8.25
N ASN A 349 -20.73 -11.82 -8.16
CA ASN A 349 -19.88 -12.27 -9.27
C ASN A 349 -18.67 -13.12 -8.81
N THR A 350 -18.78 -13.77 -7.65
CA THR A 350 -17.67 -14.47 -6.96
C THR A 350 -17.93 -15.96 -6.71
N SER A 351 -19.05 -16.50 -7.21
CA SER A 351 -19.26 -17.94 -7.27
C SER A 351 -18.34 -18.58 -8.31
N ASP A 352 -18.05 -19.87 -8.16
CA ASP A 352 -17.19 -20.62 -9.09
C ASP A 352 -17.72 -20.59 -10.53
N SER A 353 -19.05 -20.69 -10.67
CA SER A 353 -19.73 -20.60 -11.96
C SER A 353 -19.62 -19.20 -12.58
N ALA A 354 -19.79 -18.14 -11.78
CA ALA A 354 -19.69 -16.77 -12.28
C ALA A 354 -18.25 -16.42 -12.71
N LEU A 355 -17.26 -16.83 -11.92
CA LEU A 355 -15.85 -16.60 -12.23
C LEU A 355 -15.41 -17.40 -13.46
N SER A 356 -15.82 -18.67 -13.57
CA SER A 356 -15.53 -19.49 -14.75
C SER A 356 -16.18 -18.91 -16.01
N ALA A 357 -17.44 -18.48 -15.92
CA ALA A 357 -18.14 -17.84 -17.03
C ALA A 357 -17.47 -16.53 -17.50
N LEU A 358 -16.87 -15.77 -16.58
CA LEU A 358 -16.08 -14.57 -16.93
C LEU A 358 -14.81 -14.93 -17.73
N PHE A 359 -14.11 -16.00 -17.36
CA PHE A 359 -12.93 -16.47 -18.11
C PHE A 359 -13.31 -16.98 -19.51
N ASP A 360 -14.35 -17.80 -19.58
CA ASP A 360 -14.83 -18.35 -20.86
C ASP A 360 -15.30 -17.22 -21.78
N PHE A 361 -16.06 -16.26 -21.25
CA PHE A 361 -16.48 -15.08 -22.01
C PHE A 361 -15.30 -14.25 -22.49
N ALA A 362 -14.29 -14.01 -21.65
CA ALA A 362 -13.10 -13.25 -22.03
C ALA A 362 -12.37 -13.90 -23.23
N LEU A 363 -12.25 -15.24 -23.25
CA LEU A 363 -11.72 -15.99 -24.38
C LEU A 363 -12.60 -15.86 -25.62
N GLU A 364 -13.92 -16.02 -25.47
CA GLU A 364 -14.90 -15.95 -26.55
C GLU A 364 -14.83 -14.60 -27.29
N VAL A 365 -14.86 -13.50 -26.54
CA VAL A 365 -14.84 -12.14 -27.12
C VAL A 365 -13.45 -11.72 -27.60
N GLY A 366 -12.39 -12.47 -27.25
CA GLY A 366 -11.02 -12.19 -27.65
C GLY A 366 -10.34 -11.09 -26.83
N ALA A 367 -10.67 -10.99 -25.54
CA ALA A 367 -9.99 -10.08 -24.62
C ALA A 367 -8.51 -10.48 -24.45
N THR A 368 -7.63 -9.48 -24.37
CA THR A 368 -6.19 -9.71 -24.12
C THR A 368 -5.90 -10.05 -22.66
N SER A 369 -6.70 -9.51 -21.74
CA SER A 369 -6.66 -9.89 -20.33
C SER A 369 -8.02 -9.67 -19.65
N ILE A 370 -8.19 -10.36 -18.52
CA ILE A 370 -9.21 -10.07 -17.52
C ILE A 370 -8.53 -9.60 -16.24
N LYS A 371 -8.97 -8.46 -15.73
CA LYS A 371 -8.42 -7.81 -14.57
C LYS A 371 -9.44 -7.78 -13.45
N PHE A 372 -9.13 -8.48 -12.38
CA PHE A 372 -9.87 -8.43 -11.14
C PHE A 372 -9.36 -7.31 -10.26
N LEU A 373 -10.31 -6.59 -9.67
CA LEU A 373 -10.10 -5.47 -8.77
C LEU A 373 -10.79 -5.78 -7.43
N GLU A 374 -10.09 -5.53 -6.35
CA GLU A 374 -10.67 -5.52 -5.01
C GLU A 374 -11.58 -4.29 -4.83
N LEU A 375 -12.69 -4.48 -4.13
CA LEU A 375 -13.57 -3.39 -3.77
C LEU A 375 -12.85 -2.43 -2.79
N MET A 376 -12.70 -1.16 -3.19
CA MET A 376 -12.09 -0.14 -2.35
C MET A 376 -13.05 0.23 -1.21
N LEU A 377 -12.62 0.03 0.04
CA LEU A 377 -13.39 0.40 1.22
C LEU A 377 -12.71 1.49 2.04
N THR A 378 -13.31 2.67 2.01
CA THR A 378 -13.02 3.78 2.92
C THR A 378 -14.00 3.77 4.09
N PRO A 379 -13.73 4.51 5.18
CA PRO A 379 -14.70 4.72 6.27
C PRO A 379 -16.11 5.09 5.77
N ASP A 380 -16.19 5.99 4.78
CA ASP A 380 -17.47 6.47 4.22
C ASP A 380 -18.17 5.42 3.35
N LEU A 381 -17.43 4.43 2.84
CA LEU A 381 -17.95 3.31 2.05
C LEU A 381 -18.18 2.04 2.89
N GLY A 382 -18.16 2.14 4.22
CA GLY A 382 -18.33 0.97 5.12
C GLY A 382 -19.58 0.14 4.86
N LYS A 383 -20.66 0.75 4.33
CA LYS A 383 -21.89 0.05 3.89
C LYS A 383 -21.66 -0.99 2.78
N LEU A 384 -20.57 -0.88 2.03
CA LEU A 384 -20.21 -1.80 0.95
C LEU A 384 -19.38 -3.00 1.45
N TYR A 385 -18.97 -3.03 2.72
CA TYR A 385 -18.22 -4.14 3.31
C TYR A 385 -18.84 -5.53 3.08
N PRO A 386 -20.18 -5.73 3.11
CA PRO A 386 -20.77 -7.01 2.79
C PRO A 386 -20.42 -7.55 1.39
N TYR A 387 -20.08 -6.68 0.44
CA TYR A 387 -19.72 -7.05 -0.94
C TYR A 387 -18.21 -7.17 -1.16
N PHE A 388 -17.36 -6.84 -0.19
CA PHE A 388 -15.91 -6.85 -0.40
C PHE A 388 -15.39 -8.26 -0.55
N TYR A 389 -14.76 -8.64 -1.66
CA TYR A 389 -14.11 -9.94 -1.87
C TYR A 389 -12.62 -9.80 -2.22
N ARG A 390 -11.78 -10.69 -1.68
CA ARG A 390 -10.32 -10.62 -1.81
C ARG A 390 -9.84 -11.14 -3.16
N LEU A 391 -8.80 -10.53 -3.71
CA LEU A 391 -8.13 -11.00 -4.92
C LEU A 391 -7.44 -12.35 -4.71
N GLN A 392 -6.87 -12.57 -3.53
CA GLN A 392 -6.15 -13.81 -3.22
C GLN A 392 -7.05 -15.04 -3.37
N ALA A 393 -8.33 -14.93 -3.03
CA ALA A 393 -9.30 -16.00 -3.22
C ALA A 393 -9.47 -16.43 -4.69
N ILE A 394 -9.24 -15.54 -5.66
CA ILE A 394 -9.21 -15.91 -7.09
C ILE A 394 -7.96 -16.73 -7.40
N HIS A 395 -6.80 -16.32 -6.90
CA HIS A 395 -5.57 -17.07 -7.07
C HIS A 395 -5.71 -18.48 -6.48
N ASP A 396 -6.16 -18.60 -5.23
CA ASP A 396 -6.18 -19.87 -4.52
C ASP A 396 -7.12 -20.87 -5.21
N ARG A 397 -8.30 -20.39 -5.61
CA ARG A 397 -9.33 -21.19 -6.28
C ARG A 397 -8.92 -21.66 -7.67
N PHE A 398 -8.21 -20.83 -8.42
CA PHE A 398 -7.80 -21.13 -9.80
C PHE A 398 -6.30 -21.41 -9.93
N SER A 399 -5.60 -21.69 -8.84
CA SER A 399 -4.15 -21.90 -8.79
C SER A 399 -3.66 -22.95 -9.80
N SER A 400 -4.40 -24.05 -9.99
CA SER A 400 -4.11 -25.08 -10.99
C SER A 400 -4.25 -24.61 -12.45
N SER A 401 -4.94 -23.51 -12.69
CA SER A 401 -5.19 -22.91 -14.01
C SER A 401 -4.44 -21.58 -14.22
N LEU A 402 -3.64 -21.12 -13.25
CA LEU A 402 -2.95 -19.84 -13.30
C LEU A 402 -1.44 -20.02 -13.18
N THR A 403 -0.69 -19.62 -14.20
CA THR A 403 0.78 -19.62 -14.17
C THR A 403 1.28 -18.18 -14.02
N LEU A 404 2.03 -17.87 -12.98
CA LEU A 404 2.54 -16.51 -12.75
C LEU A 404 3.47 -16.06 -13.91
N ILE A 405 3.17 -14.90 -14.50
CA ILE A 405 3.96 -14.26 -15.57
C ILE A 405 4.79 -13.11 -15.01
N ASP A 406 4.14 -12.21 -14.25
CA ASP A 406 4.75 -10.99 -13.73
C ASP A 406 4.16 -10.65 -12.37
N ASN A 407 4.95 -10.00 -11.52
CA ASN A 407 4.48 -9.50 -10.23
C ASN A 407 5.14 -8.16 -9.91
N ASN A 408 4.32 -7.13 -9.72
CA ASN A 408 4.78 -5.78 -9.45
C ASN A 408 4.03 -5.14 -8.27
N TYR A 409 4.25 -3.84 -8.08
CA TYR A 409 3.66 -3.07 -6.99
C TYR A 409 2.15 -3.18 -6.85
N ARG A 410 1.38 -3.27 -7.94
CA ARG A 410 -0.10 -3.26 -7.84
C ARG A 410 -0.72 -4.52 -8.35
N ARG A 411 0.01 -5.33 -9.09
CA ARG A 411 -0.57 -6.36 -9.93
C ARG A 411 0.32 -7.58 -9.95
N SER A 412 -0.32 -8.72 -9.73
CA SER A 412 0.18 -10.02 -10.15
C SER A 412 -0.53 -10.39 -11.46
N GLU A 413 0.23 -10.75 -12.48
CA GLU A 413 -0.26 -11.14 -13.79
C GLU A 413 0.02 -12.63 -14.01
N TYR A 414 -1.00 -13.37 -14.41
CA TYR A 414 -0.96 -14.82 -14.63
C TYR A 414 -1.39 -15.16 -16.05
N GLN A 415 -0.87 -16.26 -16.59
CA GLN A 415 -1.39 -16.92 -17.77
C GLN A 415 -2.56 -17.82 -17.37
N TYR A 416 -3.70 -17.69 -18.04
CA TYR A 416 -4.83 -18.57 -17.84
C TYR A 416 -4.70 -19.84 -18.70
N ARG A 417 -4.39 -20.97 -18.05
CA ARG A 417 -4.13 -22.27 -18.72
C ARG A 417 -3.10 -22.08 -19.86
N ASP A 418 -3.12 -22.96 -20.85
CA ASP A 418 -2.30 -22.82 -22.07
C ASP A 418 -2.96 -21.89 -23.11
N THR A 419 -3.51 -20.75 -22.67
CA THR A 419 -4.14 -19.76 -23.56
C THR A 419 -3.35 -18.45 -23.58
N ASN A 420 -3.73 -17.55 -24.49
CA ASN A 420 -3.17 -16.19 -24.55
C ASN A 420 -3.85 -15.22 -23.57
N LEU A 421 -4.89 -15.64 -22.84
CA LEU A 421 -5.59 -14.78 -21.89
C LEU A 421 -4.73 -14.57 -20.65
N ARG A 422 -4.50 -13.31 -20.30
CA ARG A 422 -3.85 -12.94 -19.05
C ARG A 422 -4.88 -12.65 -17.96
N VAL A 423 -4.56 -13.00 -16.73
CA VAL A 423 -5.37 -12.71 -15.54
C VAL A 423 -4.59 -11.76 -14.66
N GLU A 424 -5.14 -10.59 -14.44
CA GLU A 424 -4.52 -9.54 -13.62
C GLU A 424 -5.25 -9.45 -12.28
N LEU A 425 -4.55 -9.76 -11.20
CA LEU A 425 -5.05 -9.53 -9.84
C LEU A 425 -4.49 -8.19 -9.38
N GLN A 426 -5.30 -7.13 -9.45
CA GLN A 426 -4.83 -5.76 -9.19
C GLN A 426 -5.38 -5.18 -7.89
N GLN A 427 -4.47 -4.94 -6.95
CA GLN A 427 -4.73 -4.24 -5.71
C GLN A 427 -4.89 -2.73 -5.94
N CYS A 428 -5.68 -2.11 -5.06
CA CYS A 428 -5.76 -0.65 -5.01
C CYS A 428 -4.40 -0.08 -4.59
N THR A 429 -3.98 1.02 -5.20
CA THR A 429 -2.81 1.79 -4.74
C THR A 429 -2.89 2.09 -3.24
N CYS A 430 -4.08 2.48 -2.79
CA CYS A 430 -4.33 2.82 -1.40
C CYS A 430 -4.20 1.60 -0.48
N SER A 431 -4.33 0.35 -0.94
CA SER A 431 -4.13 -0.81 -0.06
C SER A 431 -2.66 -1.15 0.17
N ARG A 432 -1.76 -0.60 -0.66
CA ARG A 432 -0.31 -0.76 -0.53
C ARG A 432 0.35 0.25 0.41
N GLY A 433 -0.40 1.17 1.01
CA GLY A 433 0.10 2.13 1.99
C GLY A 433 0.61 3.44 1.38
N CYS A 434 0.40 4.54 2.11
CA CYS A 434 0.75 5.91 1.69
C CYS A 434 2.24 6.03 1.32
N ASN A 435 3.13 5.35 2.07
CA ASN A 435 4.58 5.31 1.83
C ASN A 435 4.95 4.94 0.38
N THR A 436 4.17 4.09 -0.29
CA THR A 436 4.48 3.64 -1.66
C THR A 436 3.82 4.48 -2.75
N CYS A 437 2.93 5.40 -2.38
CA CYS A 437 2.07 6.11 -3.33
C CYS A 437 2.88 7.01 -4.29
N ALA A 438 4.02 7.56 -3.85
CA ALA A 438 4.84 8.47 -4.66
C ALA A 438 5.48 7.83 -5.91
N VAL A 439 5.86 6.54 -5.84
CA VAL A 439 6.42 5.78 -6.98
C VAL A 439 5.36 5.00 -7.75
N ASN A 440 4.17 4.93 -7.18
CA ASN A 440 3.12 4.05 -7.62
C ASN A 440 1.81 4.82 -7.57
N ARG A 441 1.73 5.99 -8.23
CA ARG A 441 0.48 6.75 -8.50
C ARG A 441 0.46 7.25 -9.94
N ALA A 442 -0.74 7.27 -10.52
CA ALA A 442 -0.99 8.08 -11.70
C ALA A 442 -1.38 9.48 -11.23
N THR A 443 -1.10 10.48 -12.05
CA THR A 443 -1.63 11.84 -11.86
C THR A 443 -3.09 11.87 -12.32
N ASN A 444 -4.00 12.35 -11.46
CA ASN A 444 -5.43 12.28 -11.72
C ASN A 444 -6.02 13.67 -11.94
N PHE A 445 -6.83 13.81 -12.99
CA PHE A 445 -7.50 15.05 -13.35
C PHE A 445 -9.01 14.84 -13.50
N THR A 446 -9.79 15.77 -12.96
CA THR A 446 -11.24 15.84 -13.23
C THR A 446 -11.52 16.52 -14.57
N ALA A 447 -12.77 16.42 -15.05
CA ALA A 447 -13.20 17.09 -16.28
C ALA A 447 -13.09 18.63 -16.22
N GLU A 448 -13.06 19.19 -15.02
CA GLU A 448 -12.90 20.63 -14.74
C GLU A 448 -11.43 21.07 -14.72
N LEU A 449 -10.47 20.14 -14.92
CA LEU A 449 -9.03 20.34 -14.73
C LEU A 449 -8.61 20.53 -13.27
N LYS A 450 -9.28 19.86 -12.34
CA LYS A 450 -8.78 19.75 -10.96
C LYS A 450 -7.83 18.57 -10.86
N ALA A 451 -6.56 18.85 -10.54
CA ALA A 451 -5.55 17.84 -10.26
C ALA A 451 -5.64 17.43 -8.80
N PHE A 452 -5.75 16.13 -8.50
CA PHE A 452 -5.78 15.66 -7.12
C PHE A 452 -4.71 14.60 -6.85
N PRO A 453 -3.92 14.76 -5.77
CA PRO A 453 -2.81 13.87 -5.46
C PRO A 453 -3.25 12.53 -4.87
N CYS A 454 -4.46 12.47 -4.30
CA CYS A 454 -4.97 11.35 -3.52
C CYS A 454 -6.45 11.11 -3.79
N PHE A 455 -6.82 9.89 -4.23
CA PHE A 455 -8.22 9.49 -4.44
C PHE A 455 -9.07 9.52 -3.17
N LEU A 456 -8.45 9.39 -1.99
CA LEU A 456 -9.15 9.42 -0.70
C LEU A 456 -9.36 10.84 -0.16
N LYS A 457 -8.70 11.82 -0.78
CA LYS A 457 -8.73 13.23 -0.41
C LYS A 457 -8.88 14.13 -1.66
N PRO A 458 -9.88 13.90 -2.52
CA PRO A 458 -10.06 14.68 -3.74
C PRO A 458 -10.47 16.14 -3.46
N GLU A 459 -10.93 16.46 -2.25
CA GLU A 459 -11.13 17.83 -1.78
C GLU A 459 -9.83 18.65 -1.76
N ASN A 460 -8.68 17.99 -1.58
CA ASN A 460 -7.35 18.61 -1.62
C ASN A 460 -6.81 18.63 -3.05
N ASN A 461 -7.56 19.22 -3.97
CA ASN A 461 -7.20 19.36 -5.37
C ASN A 461 -6.61 20.74 -5.69
N HIS A 462 -5.93 20.82 -6.83
CA HIS A 462 -5.38 22.04 -7.41
C HIS A 462 -6.12 22.35 -8.71
N ASP A 463 -6.59 23.59 -8.86
CA ASP A 463 -7.24 24.07 -10.08
C ASP A 463 -6.18 24.46 -11.11
N LEU A 464 -6.02 23.64 -12.16
CA LEU A 464 -5.02 23.90 -13.22
C LEU A 464 -5.38 25.05 -14.15
N THR A 465 -6.55 25.67 -13.96
CA THR A 465 -6.87 26.94 -14.61
C THR A 465 -6.19 28.12 -13.93
N GLN A 466 -5.74 27.94 -12.68
CA GLN A 466 -5.11 28.97 -11.84
C GLN A 466 -3.64 28.69 -11.53
N VAL A 467 -3.26 27.40 -11.44
CA VAL A 467 -1.92 26.95 -11.07
C VAL A 467 -1.34 26.09 -12.18
N ASP A 468 -0.04 26.20 -12.44
CA ASP A 468 0.63 25.32 -13.40
C ASP A 468 0.76 23.88 -12.86
N LEU A 469 0.83 22.92 -13.78
CA LEU A 469 0.87 21.50 -13.47
C LEU A 469 2.08 21.12 -12.62
N LYS A 470 3.24 21.72 -12.86
CA LYS A 470 4.46 21.37 -12.13
C LYS A 470 4.35 21.77 -10.65
N THR A 471 3.79 22.95 -10.38
CA THR A 471 3.48 23.39 -9.02
C THR A 471 2.45 22.48 -8.36
N ALA A 472 1.35 22.16 -9.05
CA ALA A 472 0.32 21.25 -8.52
C ALA A 472 0.87 19.85 -8.19
N LEU A 473 1.78 19.32 -9.02
CA LEU A 473 2.45 18.04 -8.77
C LEU A 473 3.38 18.10 -7.55
N ALA A 474 4.16 19.18 -7.41
CA ALA A 474 5.08 19.36 -6.29
C ALA A 474 4.35 19.49 -4.94
N GLU A 475 3.29 20.31 -4.89
CA GLU A 475 2.45 20.44 -3.70
C GLU A 475 1.72 19.11 -3.39
N GLY A 476 1.23 18.43 -4.43
CA GLY A 476 0.61 17.13 -4.31
C GLY A 476 1.56 16.03 -3.84
N ASP A 477 2.85 16.09 -4.19
CA ASP A 477 3.90 15.19 -3.67
C ASP A 477 4.17 15.47 -2.18
N GLN A 478 4.25 16.74 -1.78
CA GLN A 478 4.42 17.13 -0.39
C GLN A 478 3.27 16.63 0.49
N MET A 479 2.03 16.72 0.00
CA MET A 479 0.87 16.17 0.69
C MET A 479 0.99 14.65 0.89
N ILE A 480 1.41 13.90 -0.14
CA ILE A 480 1.61 12.45 0.00
C ILE A 480 2.73 12.14 0.98
N GLU A 481 3.81 12.92 1.02
CA GLU A 481 4.87 12.75 2.01
C GLU A 481 4.34 12.96 3.44
N GLN A 482 3.50 13.96 3.67
CA GLN A 482 2.84 14.17 4.97
C GLN A 482 1.92 13.01 5.34
N MET A 483 1.13 12.50 4.39
CA MET A 483 0.30 11.31 4.62
C MET A 483 1.15 10.08 4.92
N SER A 484 2.27 9.91 4.22
CA SER A 484 3.24 8.83 4.44
C SER A 484 3.84 8.91 5.85
N GLN A 485 4.20 10.10 6.32
CA GLN A 485 4.66 10.31 7.69
C GLN A 485 3.58 10.00 8.74
N HIS A 486 2.31 10.31 8.44
CA HIS A 486 1.21 10.08 9.38
C HIS A 486 0.77 8.62 9.46
N TYR A 487 0.58 7.96 8.31
CA TYR A 487 0.08 6.58 8.23
C TYR A 487 1.21 5.53 8.20
N GLY A 488 2.45 5.96 7.99
CA GLY A 488 3.59 5.08 7.76
C GLY A 488 3.30 4.11 6.62
N ASP A 489 3.54 2.84 6.91
CA ASP A 489 3.33 1.72 6.01
C ASP A 489 1.85 1.46 5.68
N HIS A 490 0.92 2.15 6.32
CA HIS A 490 -0.52 1.94 6.15
C HIS A 490 -1.17 3.04 5.33
N SER A 491 -2.49 2.97 5.23
CA SER A 491 -3.34 3.87 4.45
C SER A 491 -4.65 4.09 5.21
N PRO A 492 -5.38 5.19 4.95
CA PRO A 492 -6.68 5.45 5.55
C PRO A 492 -7.80 4.44 5.20
N ILE A 493 -7.56 3.46 4.32
CA ILE A 493 -8.58 2.48 3.95
C ILE A 493 -8.78 1.43 5.05
N ILE A 494 -9.98 0.85 5.15
CA ILE A 494 -10.36 -0.07 6.25
C ILE A 494 -9.66 -1.43 6.11
N ILE A 495 -9.39 -1.85 4.87
CA ILE A 495 -8.84 -3.17 4.58
C ILE A 495 -7.38 -3.03 4.19
N HIS A 496 -6.50 -3.47 5.08
CA HIS A 496 -5.09 -3.55 4.80
C HIS A 496 -4.56 -4.89 5.33
N PRO A 497 -3.60 -5.53 4.63
CA PRO A 497 -2.84 -6.62 5.22
C PRO A 497 -2.07 -6.06 6.42
N SER A 498 -2.38 -6.55 7.63
CA SER A 498 -1.57 -6.29 8.82
C SER A 498 -0.63 -7.47 9.00
N TYR A 499 0.65 -7.29 8.71
CA TYR A 499 1.71 -8.18 9.16
C TYR A 499 2.39 -7.49 10.33
N SER A 500 2.05 -7.92 11.53
CA SER A 500 2.72 -7.46 12.73
C SER A 500 3.24 -8.67 13.50
N ALA A 501 4.57 -8.74 13.65
CA ALA A 501 5.16 -9.41 14.79
C ALA A 501 4.92 -8.48 16.00
N GLU A 502 3.67 -8.45 16.45
CA GLU A 502 3.23 -7.56 17.50
C GLU A 502 3.46 -8.22 18.87
N LEU A 503 3.87 -7.41 19.84
CA LEU A 503 3.76 -7.74 21.24
C LEU A 503 2.53 -7.02 21.75
N GLU A 504 1.45 -7.76 21.99
CA GLU A 504 0.21 -7.19 22.51
C GLU A 504 0.00 -7.61 23.97
N THR A 505 -0.53 -6.69 24.79
CA THR A 505 -0.94 -7.00 26.16
C THR A 505 -2.46 -6.83 26.29
N PHE A 506 -3.14 -7.91 26.70
CA PHE A 506 -4.57 -7.89 26.96
C PHE A 506 -4.90 -8.47 28.34
N TYR A 507 -6.06 -8.07 28.84
CA TYR A 507 -6.62 -8.54 30.09
C TYR A 507 -7.83 -9.43 29.81
N TYR A 508 -7.84 -10.65 30.37
CA TYR A 508 -8.95 -11.60 30.20
C TYR A 508 -9.63 -11.90 31.53
N TYR A 509 -10.96 -11.94 31.51
CA TYR A 509 -11.82 -12.22 32.65
C TYR A 509 -12.87 -13.27 32.28
N GLU A 510 -13.14 -14.20 33.19
CA GLU A 510 -14.33 -15.06 33.11
C GLU A 510 -15.56 -14.25 33.50
N ILE A 511 -16.66 -14.43 32.76
CA ILE A 511 -17.93 -13.80 33.10
C ILE A 511 -19.10 -14.78 33.02
N SER A 512 -20.02 -14.73 33.98
CA SER A 512 -21.25 -15.53 33.94
C SER A 512 -22.31 -14.88 33.05
N ALA A 513 -23.26 -15.66 32.54
CA ALA A 513 -24.38 -15.13 31.74
C ALA A 513 -25.21 -14.08 32.49
N ALA A 514 -25.34 -14.20 33.83
CA ALA A 514 -26.01 -13.21 34.66
C ALA A 514 -25.22 -11.88 34.72
N ASN A 515 -23.89 -11.97 34.88
CA ASN A 515 -23.01 -10.80 34.93
C ASN A 515 -22.92 -10.11 33.56
N LEU A 516 -22.96 -10.88 32.47
CA LEU A 516 -23.01 -10.33 31.11
C LEU A 516 -24.25 -9.45 30.90
N ARG A 517 -25.44 -9.97 31.22
CA ARG A 517 -26.70 -9.20 31.12
C ARG A 517 -26.66 -7.93 31.97
N TRP A 518 -26.09 -8.02 33.17
CA TRP A 518 -25.93 -6.85 34.03
C TRP A 518 -25.00 -5.80 33.40
N LEU A 519 -23.84 -6.21 32.89
CA LEU A 519 -22.91 -5.31 32.18
C LEU A 519 -23.57 -4.65 30.98
N GLU A 520 -24.30 -5.43 30.17
CA GLU A 520 -25.00 -4.91 28.99
C GLU A 520 -26.02 -3.83 29.37
N GLN A 521 -26.74 -4.00 30.48
CA GLN A 521 -27.71 -3.03 30.98
C GLN A 521 -27.04 -1.76 31.54
N GLN A 522 -26.05 -1.92 32.41
CA GLN A 522 -25.43 -0.77 33.09
C GLN A 522 -24.59 0.08 32.15
N TRP A 523 -23.82 -0.57 31.27
CA TRP A 523 -22.92 0.12 30.36
C TRP A 523 -23.56 0.42 29.02
N GLN A 524 -24.85 0.07 28.88
CA GLN A 524 -25.59 0.21 27.63
C GLN A 524 -24.80 -0.35 26.45
N LEU A 525 -24.11 -1.49 26.66
CA LEU A 525 -23.14 -2.02 25.70
C LEU A 525 -23.77 -2.21 24.32
N SER A 526 -25.05 -2.61 24.27
CA SER A 526 -25.81 -2.74 23.03
C SER A 526 -25.81 -1.46 22.17
N ARG A 527 -25.77 -0.26 22.78
CA ARG A 527 -25.68 1.04 22.07
C ARG A 527 -24.28 1.34 21.55
N HIS A 528 -23.29 0.64 22.06
CA HIS A 528 -21.87 0.82 21.76
C HIS A 528 -21.29 -0.34 20.95
N LEU A 529 -22.13 -1.29 20.54
CA LEU A 529 -21.74 -2.41 19.70
C LEU A 529 -21.30 -1.87 18.33
N ARG A 530 -20.02 -2.07 18.02
CA ARG A 530 -19.44 -1.67 16.72
C ARG A 530 -19.51 -2.79 15.70
N ARG A 531 -19.38 -4.04 16.15
CA ARG A 531 -19.27 -5.20 15.26
C ARG A 531 -19.63 -6.49 15.97
N THR A 532 -20.18 -7.43 15.20
CA THR A 532 -20.31 -8.85 15.57
C THR A 532 -19.49 -9.70 14.60
N ARG A 533 -18.87 -10.77 15.09
CA ARG A 533 -18.22 -11.80 14.27
C ARG A 533 -18.62 -13.18 14.78
N GLN A 534 -18.71 -14.13 13.85
CA GLN A 534 -18.83 -15.55 14.15
C GLN A 534 -17.72 -16.28 13.39
N PHE A 535 -17.05 -17.21 14.06
CA PHE A 535 -15.99 -18.03 13.48
C PHE A 535 -15.74 -19.28 14.33
N GLU A 536 -15.08 -20.24 13.71
CA GLU A 536 -14.56 -21.45 14.35
C GLU A 536 -13.04 -21.34 14.51
N GLU A 537 -12.53 -21.66 15.69
CA GLU A 537 -11.10 -21.69 16.00
C GLU A 537 -10.65 -23.10 16.37
N HIS A 538 -9.56 -23.54 15.76
CA HIS A 538 -8.88 -24.80 16.07
C HIS A 538 -7.55 -24.49 16.75
N TYR A 539 -7.38 -24.99 17.97
CA TYR A 539 -6.15 -24.84 18.74
C TYR A 539 -5.36 -26.14 18.73
N HIS A 540 -4.11 -26.05 18.30
CA HIS A 540 -3.15 -27.14 18.24
C HIS A 540 -1.99 -26.83 19.19
N SER A 541 -1.82 -27.61 20.27
CA SER A 541 -0.67 -27.43 21.16
C SER A 541 0.55 -28.18 20.63
N ILE A 542 1.67 -27.49 20.36
CA ILE A 542 2.96 -28.12 20.10
C ILE A 542 3.87 -27.87 21.30
N SER A 543 3.97 -28.86 22.19
CA SER A 543 4.98 -28.88 23.25
C SER A 543 6.24 -29.56 22.72
N ALA A 544 7.19 -28.79 22.18
CA ALA A 544 8.49 -29.34 21.74
C ALA A 544 9.64 -28.36 22.02
N GLY A 545 9.91 -28.11 23.30
CA GLY A 545 11.03 -27.30 23.76
C GLY A 545 10.72 -26.73 25.14
N ILE A 546 11.66 -26.87 26.08
CA ILE A 546 11.49 -26.53 27.50
C ILE A 546 10.91 -25.11 27.64
N PRO A 547 9.63 -24.95 28.01
CA PRO A 547 9.10 -23.66 28.38
C PRO A 547 9.57 -23.40 29.81
N THR A 548 10.27 -22.29 30.03
CA THR A 548 10.29 -21.69 31.37
C THR A 548 8.84 -21.53 31.81
N GLU A 549 8.51 -21.81 33.08
CA GLU A 549 7.16 -22.06 33.65
C GLU A 549 6.04 -21.02 33.36
N HIS A 550 6.29 -20.00 32.54
CA HIS A 550 5.42 -18.85 32.25
C HIS A 550 5.07 -18.67 30.76
N ASP A 551 5.63 -19.49 29.85
CA ASP A 551 5.47 -19.32 28.39
C ASP A 551 4.67 -20.47 27.79
N ILE A 552 3.59 -20.16 27.07
CA ILE A 552 2.80 -21.15 26.34
C ILE A 552 2.84 -20.87 24.84
N SER A 553 3.38 -21.82 24.07
CA SER A 553 3.29 -21.77 22.61
C SER A 553 1.93 -22.28 22.15
N VAL A 554 1.25 -21.45 21.36
CA VAL A 554 -0.06 -21.76 20.79
C VAL A 554 0.08 -21.76 19.28
N HIS A 555 -0.35 -22.85 18.65
CA HIS A 555 -0.63 -22.84 17.24
C HIS A 555 -2.15 -22.83 17.06
N LYS A 556 -2.64 -21.86 16.31
CA LYS A 556 -4.07 -21.62 16.15
C LYS A 556 -4.38 -21.52 14.67
N THR A 557 -5.29 -22.36 14.21
CA THR A 557 -5.87 -22.27 12.87
C THR A 557 -7.24 -21.62 13.00
N SER A 558 -7.42 -20.45 12.39
CA SER A 558 -8.71 -19.74 12.36
C SER A 558 -9.31 -19.85 10.97
N LEU A 559 -10.55 -20.31 10.84
CA LEU A 559 -11.25 -20.28 9.56
C LEU A 559 -11.83 -18.89 9.33
N ASN A 560 -11.42 -18.24 8.25
CA ASN A 560 -12.02 -16.97 7.86
C ASN A 560 -13.41 -17.23 7.29
N SER A 561 -14.47 -16.83 8.01
CA SER A 561 -15.85 -17.00 7.54
C SER A 561 -16.20 -16.21 6.28
N TYR A 562 -15.29 -15.36 5.81
CA TYR A 562 -15.47 -14.54 4.62
C TYR A 562 -15.06 -15.25 3.31
N ASP A 563 -13.85 -15.83 3.26
CA ASP A 563 -13.23 -16.46 2.09
C ASP A 563 -12.89 -17.95 2.31
N HIS A 564 -13.20 -18.48 3.49
CA HIS A 564 -12.93 -19.85 3.91
C HIS A 564 -11.44 -20.22 3.91
N SER A 565 -10.53 -19.24 3.89
CA SER A 565 -9.11 -19.53 4.05
C SER A 565 -8.78 -19.85 5.51
N HIS A 566 -7.82 -20.75 5.68
CA HIS A 566 -7.25 -21.09 6.98
C HIS A 566 -6.12 -20.12 7.29
N LEU A 567 -6.28 -19.38 8.39
CA LEU A 567 -5.22 -18.53 8.93
C LEU A 567 -4.52 -19.27 10.06
N ASP A 568 -3.27 -19.64 9.83
CA ASP A 568 -2.40 -20.20 10.86
C ASP A 568 -1.68 -19.09 11.60
N ILE A 569 -1.76 -19.17 12.92
CA ILE A 569 -1.21 -18.20 13.83
C ILE A 569 -0.37 -18.94 14.86
N GLN A 570 0.91 -18.63 14.90
CA GLN A 570 1.81 -19.09 15.94
C GLN A 570 2.05 -17.97 16.94
N GLN A 571 1.80 -18.26 18.22
CA GLN A 571 1.90 -17.30 19.32
C GLN A 571 2.74 -17.90 20.46
N ILE A 572 3.44 -17.02 21.18
CA ILE A 572 3.88 -17.28 22.55
C ILE A 572 3.08 -16.38 23.47
N ILE A 573 2.32 -16.98 24.37
CA ILE A 573 1.55 -16.27 25.39
C ILE A 573 2.32 -16.38 26.70
N GLN A 574 2.62 -15.22 27.29
CA GLN A 574 3.28 -15.10 28.58
C GLN A 574 2.27 -14.55 29.59
N THR A 575 2.11 -15.24 30.72
CA THR A 575 1.35 -14.72 31.87
C THR A 575 2.20 -13.72 32.64
N ASN A 576 1.64 -12.59 33.06
CA ASN A 576 2.30 -11.70 34.00
C ASN A 576 1.91 -12.06 35.44
N PRO A 577 2.82 -12.64 36.26
CA PRO A 577 2.50 -13.01 37.64
C PRO A 577 2.21 -11.80 38.54
N ASP A 578 2.76 -10.63 38.23
CA ASP A 578 2.57 -9.40 39.01
C ASP A 578 1.28 -8.64 38.64
N GLN A 579 0.60 -9.05 37.55
CA GLN A 579 -0.63 -8.42 37.06
C GLN A 579 -1.65 -9.50 36.65
N PRO A 580 -2.45 -10.03 37.62
CA PRO A 580 -3.44 -11.07 37.34
C PRO A 580 -4.39 -10.67 36.21
N GLY A 581 -4.57 -11.57 35.25
CA GLY A 581 -5.40 -11.34 34.07
C GLY A 581 -4.65 -10.72 32.90
N ALA A 582 -3.43 -10.19 33.09
CA ALA A 582 -2.61 -9.66 32.01
C ALA A 582 -1.84 -10.77 31.29
N PHE A 583 -2.03 -10.83 29.97
CA PHE A 583 -1.32 -11.75 29.09
C PHE A 583 -0.60 -10.94 28.02
N THR A 584 0.68 -11.22 27.86
CA THR A 584 1.47 -10.70 26.76
C THR A 584 1.54 -11.76 25.67
N THR A 585 1.04 -11.44 24.48
CA THR A 585 1.08 -12.33 23.32
C THR A 585 2.12 -11.81 22.35
N ARG A 586 3.13 -12.64 22.06
CA ARG A 586 4.08 -12.43 20.98
C ARG A 586 3.64 -13.25 19.78
N PHE A 587 3.30 -12.57 18.68
CA PHE A 587 2.94 -13.24 17.44
C PHE A 587 4.23 -13.59 16.68
N LEU A 588 4.48 -14.88 16.48
CA LEU A 588 5.67 -15.40 15.80
C LEU A 588 5.43 -15.57 14.31
N HIS A 589 4.25 -16.03 13.93
CA HIS A 589 3.84 -16.22 12.55
C HIS A 589 2.34 -15.99 12.41
N GLN A 590 1.94 -15.39 11.30
CA GLN A 590 0.56 -15.26 10.88
C GLN A 590 0.54 -15.39 9.36
N GLY A 591 -0.09 -16.44 8.84
CA GLY A 591 -0.07 -16.74 7.41
C GLY A 591 -1.09 -17.79 7.01
N GLU A 592 -1.33 -17.93 5.72
CA GLU A 592 -2.14 -19.02 5.18
C GLU A 592 -1.31 -20.30 5.21
N SER A 593 -1.92 -21.41 5.64
CA SER A 593 -1.29 -22.73 5.55
C SER A 593 -2.22 -23.72 4.87
N GLY A 594 -1.62 -24.57 4.03
CA GLY A 594 -2.30 -25.71 3.42
C GLY A 594 -2.16 -27.00 4.24
N HIS A 595 -1.66 -26.95 5.47
CA HIS A 595 -1.34 -28.15 6.27
C HIS A 595 -1.80 -27.97 7.71
N SER A 596 -2.81 -28.73 8.14
CA SER A 596 -3.10 -28.91 9.56
C SER A 596 -1.87 -29.53 10.25
N PRO A 597 -1.31 -28.89 11.29
CA PRO A 597 -0.21 -29.48 12.03
C PRO A 597 -0.61 -30.85 12.57
N LYS A 598 0.29 -31.83 12.53
CA LYS A 598 0.12 -33.09 13.28
C LYS A 598 0.22 -32.77 14.78
N ALA A 599 -0.89 -32.41 15.40
CA ALA A 599 -0.97 -32.00 16.79
C ALA A 599 -1.17 -33.20 17.74
N THR A 600 -0.65 -33.09 18.97
CA THR A 600 -0.88 -34.07 20.06
C THR A 600 -2.19 -33.82 20.81
N THR A 601 -2.81 -32.64 20.67
CA THR A 601 -4.17 -32.36 21.15
C THR A 601 -4.80 -31.25 20.31
N GLU A 602 -6.09 -31.40 20.02
CA GLU A 602 -6.93 -30.46 19.28
C GLU A 602 -8.08 -29.97 20.18
N LEU A 603 -8.37 -28.67 20.12
CA LEU A 603 -9.53 -28.04 20.76
C LEU A 603 -10.22 -27.14 19.73
N THR A 604 -11.48 -27.45 19.41
CA THR A 604 -12.30 -26.68 18.48
C THR A 604 -13.29 -25.81 19.27
N LEU A 605 -13.39 -24.52 18.93
CA LEU A 605 -14.26 -23.57 19.60
C LEU A 605 -15.06 -22.74 18.59
N ASN A 606 -16.38 -22.83 18.69
CA ASN A 606 -17.31 -22.02 17.92
C ASN A 606 -17.69 -20.74 18.68
N TRP A 607 -17.19 -19.59 18.21
CA TRP A 607 -17.31 -18.31 18.90
C TRP A 607 -18.27 -17.35 18.21
N GLN A 608 -19.05 -16.64 19.02
CA GLN A 608 -19.66 -15.37 18.67
C GLN A 608 -18.99 -14.26 19.46
N ILE A 609 -18.38 -13.30 18.75
CA ILE A 609 -17.67 -12.17 19.34
C ILE A 609 -18.40 -10.86 19.06
N GLN A 610 -18.58 -10.07 20.11
CA GLN A 610 -19.13 -8.72 20.07
C GLN A 610 -18.06 -7.71 20.48
N TYR A 611 -17.89 -6.66 19.67
CA TYR A 611 -16.90 -5.61 19.87
C TYR A 611 -17.56 -4.31 20.31
N TYR A 612 -17.10 -3.77 21.42
CA TYR A 612 -17.65 -2.58 22.04
C TYR A 612 -16.61 -1.47 22.16
N GLU A 613 -17.01 -0.25 21.85
CA GLU A 613 -16.22 0.95 22.11
C GLU A 613 -16.83 1.72 23.27
N ILE A 614 -16.10 1.82 24.38
CA ILE A 614 -16.58 2.56 25.54
C ILE A 614 -16.16 4.03 25.40
N PRO A 615 -17.10 4.98 25.52
CA PRO A 615 -16.77 6.41 25.54
C PRO A 615 -15.73 6.73 26.62
N LYS A 616 -14.88 7.74 26.37
CA LYS A 616 -13.98 8.24 27.41
C LYS A 616 -14.79 8.64 28.65
N ALA A 617 -14.38 8.15 29.83
CA ALA A 617 -14.89 8.69 31.08
C ALA A 617 -14.63 10.20 31.13
N LYS A 618 -15.50 10.97 31.80
CA LYS A 618 -15.34 12.44 31.97
C LYS A 618 -14.07 12.85 32.76
N ASN A 619 -13.21 11.90 33.14
CA ASN A 619 -12.04 12.14 33.96
C ASN A 619 -10.81 12.48 33.07
N PRO A 620 -10.19 13.68 33.20
CA PRO A 620 -9.14 14.17 32.29
C PRO A 620 -7.85 13.35 32.22
N GLN A 621 -7.64 12.39 33.13
CA GLN A 621 -6.43 11.57 33.20
C GLN A 621 -6.51 10.28 32.35
N GLN A 622 -7.68 9.89 31.85
CA GLN A 622 -7.83 8.70 30.99
C GLN A 622 -7.80 9.11 29.50
N THR A 623 -6.68 8.85 28.84
CA THR A 623 -6.36 9.45 27.53
C THR A 623 -6.79 8.63 26.31
N ARG A 624 -7.21 7.35 26.44
CA ARG A 624 -7.63 6.49 25.31
C ARG A 624 -8.97 5.77 25.55
N PRO A 625 -9.81 5.56 24.52
CA PRO A 625 -11.04 4.77 24.63
C PRO A 625 -10.70 3.31 25.00
N LYS A 626 -11.49 2.71 25.90
CA LYS A 626 -11.37 1.29 26.25
C LYS A 626 -12.11 0.47 25.19
N THR A 627 -11.41 -0.46 24.54
CA THR A 627 -12.03 -1.42 23.63
C THR A 627 -12.33 -2.69 24.40
N LEU A 628 -13.59 -3.10 24.43
CA LEU A 628 -13.99 -4.38 25.00
C LEU A 628 -14.37 -5.38 23.92
N THR A 629 -14.09 -6.64 24.19
CA THR A 629 -14.53 -7.75 23.37
C THR A 629 -15.18 -8.80 24.26
N ILE A 630 -16.41 -9.19 23.94
CA ILE A 630 -17.12 -10.26 24.63
C ILE A 630 -17.20 -11.43 23.68
N SER A 631 -16.64 -12.56 24.08
CA SER A 631 -16.61 -13.79 23.30
C SER A 631 -17.50 -14.82 23.98
N THR A 632 -18.48 -15.34 23.25
CA THR A 632 -19.42 -16.37 23.72
C THR A 632 -19.22 -17.63 22.90
N ASN A 633 -18.87 -18.73 23.56
CA ASN A 633 -18.82 -20.02 22.90
C ASN A 633 -20.24 -20.54 22.73
N LEU A 634 -20.63 -20.81 21.49
CA LEU A 634 -22.02 -21.14 21.12
C LEU A 634 -22.47 -22.50 21.64
N GLU A 635 -21.53 -23.41 21.89
CA GLU A 635 -21.82 -24.79 22.30
C GLU A 635 -21.83 -24.93 23.83
N SER A 636 -20.82 -24.41 24.52
CA SER A 636 -20.67 -24.56 25.97
C SER A 636 -21.30 -23.44 26.78
N GLY A 637 -21.72 -22.34 26.15
CA GLY A 637 -22.23 -21.14 26.84
C GLY A 637 -21.17 -20.39 27.66
N ILE A 638 -19.88 -20.68 27.46
CA ILE A 638 -18.78 -19.97 28.13
C ILE A 638 -18.70 -18.54 27.61
N HIS A 639 -18.55 -17.57 28.50
CA HIS A 639 -18.34 -16.16 28.16
C HIS A 639 -16.99 -15.66 28.68
N LEU A 640 -16.25 -14.98 27.80
CA LEU A 640 -14.98 -14.34 28.12
C LEU A 640 -15.04 -12.85 27.80
N LEU A 641 -14.54 -12.03 28.73
CA LEU A 641 -14.37 -10.60 28.54
C LEU A 641 -12.89 -10.29 28.33
N ARG A 642 -12.57 -9.62 27.22
CA ARG A 642 -11.22 -9.15 26.88
C ARG A 642 -11.17 -7.62 26.87
N SER A 643 -10.11 -7.05 27.45
CA SER A 643 -9.84 -5.61 27.51
C SER A 643 -8.39 -5.29 27.18
N ASN A 644 -8.12 -4.13 26.58
CA ASN A 644 -6.76 -3.62 26.32
C ASN A 644 -6.13 -2.89 27.54
N HIS A 645 -6.90 -2.71 28.60
CA HIS A 645 -6.48 -2.11 29.86
C HIS A 645 -6.98 -2.94 31.03
N PRO A 646 -6.30 -2.92 32.19
CA PRO A 646 -6.84 -3.55 33.39
C PRO A 646 -8.18 -2.91 33.71
N LEU A 647 -9.14 -3.76 34.06
CA LEU A 647 -10.39 -3.30 34.64
C LEU A 647 -10.07 -2.97 36.11
N GLU A 648 -10.02 -1.68 36.44
CA GLU A 648 -9.62 -1.20 37.78
C GLU A 648 -10.56 -1.70 38.89
N PRO A 649 -10.07 -1.83 40.14
CA PRO A 649 -10.93 -2.07 41.31
C PRO A 649 -12.02 -1.00 41.51
N SER A 650 -11.81 0.22 40.98
CA SER A 650 -12.76 1.35 40.99
C SER A 650 -14.02 1.12 40.13
N PHE A 651 -14.18 -0.07 39.55
CA PHE A 651 -15.47 -0.71 39.29
C PHE A 651 -16.25 -0.99 40.61
N GLU A 652 -16.23 -0.07 41.58
CA GLU A 652 -16.85 -0.17 42.90
C GLU A 652 -18.38 -0.31 42.87
N GLN A 653 -18.99 -0.24 41.68
CA GLN A 653 -20.42 -0.50 41.46
C GLN A 653 -20.71 -1.87 40.84
N LEU A 654 -19.70 -2.71 40.55
CA LEU A 654 -19.94 -4.10 40.17
C LEU A 654 -20.49 -4.86 41.37
N PRO A 655 -21.67 -5.48 41.29
CA PRO A 655 -22.22 -6.27 42.39
C PRO A 655 -21.41 -7.54 42.68
N VAL A 656 -20.50 -7.97 41.79
CA VAL A 656 -19.72 -9.21 41.93
C VAL A 656 -18.33 -9.07 41.31
N SER A 657 -17.31 -9.62 41.98
CA SER A 657 -15.89 -9.63 41.57
C SER A 657 -15.68 -10.32 40.22
N LEU A 658 -15.13 -9.60 39.24
CA LEU A 658 -14.62 -10.17 37.99
C LEU A 658 -13.35 -10.98 38.31
N GLN A 659 -13.36 -12.27 37.98
CA GLN A 659 -12.21 -13.15 38.20
C GLN A 659 -11.27 -13.04 36.99
N PRO A 660 -10.05 -12.47 37.16
CA PRO A 660 -9.06 -12.47 36.10
C PRO A 660 -8.61 -13.90 35.80
N LEU A 661 -8.35 -14.20 34.52
CA LEU A 661 -7.76 -15.49 34.17
C LEU A 661 -6.30 -15.55 34.66
N THR A 662 -5.91 -16.69 35.23
CA THR A 662 -4.54 -16.95 35.71
C THR A 662 -3.73 -17.82 34.76
N ARG A 663 -4.35 -18.32 33.68
CA ARG A 663 -3.74 -19.11 32.60
C ARG A 663 -4.37 -18.71 31.26
N PRO A 664 -3.68 -18.91 30.12
CA PRO A 664 -4.19 -18.49 28.82
C PRO A 664 -5.60 -18.99 28.53
N ALA A 665 -6.40 -18.17 27.84
CA ALA A 665 -7.83 -18.39 27.65
C ALA A 665 -8.16 -19.78 27.09
N PHE A 666 -7.39 -20.27 26.11
CA PHE A 666 -7.65 -21.58 25.50
C PHE A 666 -7.39 -22.75 26.45
N GLU A 667 -6.31 -22.73 27.25
CA GLU A 667 -6.04 -23.74 28.30
C GLU A 667 -7.11 -23.69 29.39
N TRP A 668 -7.56 -22.48 29.74
CA TRP A 668 -8.64 -22.29 30.69
C TRP A 668 -9.96 -22.89 30.16
N VAL A 669 -10.33 -22.61 28.90
CA VAL A 669 -11.53 -23.16 28.25
C VAL A 669 -11.45 -24.69 28.15
N ARG A 670 -10.29 -25.22 27.73
CA ARG A 670 -10.03 -26.66 27.67
C ARG A 670 -10.26 -27.35 29.01
N TYR A 671 -9.76 -26.75 30.10
CA TYR A 671 -9.98 -27.26 31.45
C TYR A 671 -11.46 -27.18 31.85
N ARG A 672 -12.13 -26.07 31.55
CA ARG A 672 -13.56 -25.88 31.88
C ARG A 672 -14.48 -26.84 31.14
N GLN A 673 -14.28 -27.07 29.84
CA GLN A 673 -15.08 -28.01 29.06
C GLN A 673 -14.91 -29.46 29.51
N ARG A 674 -13.79 -29.82 30.15
CA ARG A 674 -13.63 -31.16 30.77
C ARG A 674 -14.42 -31.32 32.08
N ILE A 675 -14.80 -30.23 32.72
CA ILE A 675 -15.49 -30.23 34.03
C ILE A 675 -17.00 -30.14 33.85
N LEU A 676 -17.46 -29.39 32.85
CA LEU A 676 -18.85 -29.33 32.42
C LEU A 676 -19.25 -30.66 31.77
#